data_AF-A0A0A9YVS6-F1
#
_entry.id   AF-A0A0A9YVS6-F1
#
_cell.length_a   1.000
_cell.length_b   1.000
_cell.length_c   1.000
_cell.angle_alpha   90.00
_cell.angle_beta   90.00
_cell.angle_gamma   90.00
#
_symmetry.space_group_name_H-M   'P 1'
#
loop_
_entity.id
_entity.type
_entity.pdbx_description
1 polymer ?
#
loop_
_entity_poly.entity_id
_entity_poly.type
_entity_poly.pdbx_seq_one_letter_code
_entity_poly.pdbx_strand_id
1 'polypeptide(L)'
;MTKDMEVLQEENPIRTMLITECKELIFKANRADDWAQILDRILQGADTAALKSFTACLLNIWLCSDKSHQQLTLCVHLTYNKEYIRALWQLMNTLRRESAFSEPISLVSILSRGLPLTVMETKELIPLVTMFSYILNFNLSSLTDEEFHSEDDYTVNPKPFRLSELIAVSKTMKNLAVGIIVVAYPDLHTHRHDQCLYCNIPTDNKNYNYLFWTKLHDEVVSMVVHLRDRDLRFPFTKDGHWYSSFVSNVSNTVPVYKGLSDSPIKPFRCAFDNNLYDRNHPQMKSMLTTHECRILRLLSSIPFIVPFMKRVEILQNSTDMLKLEYQNPDATFLVIPNTHYRIRRNYIYEDAFDKLSIDNVPELKRTLRIQLVNAAGLEEAGVDGGGVSREFLAEFMKTAFDPNRGFFVCNNNNELYPNPNVSVICPDYDVHYEFIGRMLGKAIYENILVDVPLAEFFLSKLVGKNFDQCLNSLASIDPDLYRNITKLRQYKGDFSELGLDFTISVNEYGKRKVIPLKDNGSEISVTRDNVNEYIALVAGYKLHVEVEKQCKSFIRGLSMVVPVEWLEMFTAKELQVLISGKDIPIDVEDLKNNTVYTGGYGLEDPTIIAFWNVVTSFSDEERSQLIKFVTSHSRPPLLGFKELHPKFCIQKAAGNDRLPTASTCMNLLKLSTFENEEVLREKLIYAIQAGTGFELS
;
A
#
# COMPACT_ATOMS: atom_id res chain seq x y z
N MET A 1 -14.79 20.45 -34.35
CA MET A 1 -14.16 19.36 -33.56
C MET A 1 -14.22 19.61 -32.05
N THR A 2 -13.46 20.55 -31.47
CA THR A 2 -13.48 20.80 -30.00
C THR A 2 -14.83 21.29 -29.48
N LYS A 3 -15.54 22.15 -30.23
CA LYS A 3 -16.90 22.61 -29.87
C LYS A 3 -17.97 21.51 -30.02
N ASP A 4 -17.76 20.53 -30.89
CA ASP A 4 -18.76 19.50 -31.19
C ASP A 4 -18.63 18.27 -30.28
N MET A 5 -17.56 18.15 -29.47
CA MET A 5 -17.35 17.01 -28.58
C MET A 5 -17.91 17.22 -27.15
N GLU A 6 -18.42 18.40 -26.81
CA GLU A 6 -18.77 18.83 -25.45
C GLU A 6 -20.06 18.22 -24.81
N VAL A 7 -20.79 17.28 -25.46
CA VAL A 7 -22.10 16.81 -24.98
C VAL A 7 -22.20 15.29 -24.82
N LEU A 8 -21.83 14.65 -23.71
CA LEU A 8 -21.84 13.17 -23.62
C LEU A 8 -23.23 12.48 -23.55
N GLN A 9 -24.37 13.14 -23.85
CA GLN A 9 -25.69 12.51 -23.67
C GLN A 9 -26.81 12.84 -24.70
N GLU A 10 -26.59 13.67 -25.72
CA GLU A 10 -27.61 13.81 -26.77
C GLU A 10 -27.29 12.87 -27.95
N GLU A 11 -28.17 11.89 -28.18
CA GLU A 11 -28.21 11.02 -29.35
C GLU A 11 -28.41 11.86 -30.63
N ASN A 12 -27.34 12.49 -31.10
CA ASN A 12 -27.30 13.10 -32.41
C ASN A 12 -26.63 12.11 -33.39
N PRO A 13 -27.36 11.54 -34.37
CA PRO A 13 -26.83 10.54 -35.30
C PRO A 13 -25.61 11.04 -36.08
N ILE A 14 -25.58 12.32 -36.44
CA ILE A 14 -24.47 12.96 -37.17
C ILE A 14 -23.22 13.00 -36.31
N ARG A 15 -23.39 13.16 -35.00
CA ARG A 15 -22.29 13.22 -34.04
C ARG A 15 -21.73 11.85 -33.70
N THR A 16 -22.58 10.84 -33.55
CA THR A 16 -22.14 9.45 -33.47
C THR A 16 -21.36 9.07 -34.73
N MET A 17 -21.81 9.53 -35.90
CA MET A 17 -21.09 9.34 -37.16
C MET A 17 -19.73 10.06 -37.16
N LEU A 18 -19.65 11.33 -36.76
CA LEU A 18 -18.39 12.09 -36.66
C LEU A 18 -17.41 11.51 -35.63
N ILE A 19 -17.88 11.07 -34.47
CA ILE A 19 -17.06 10.41 -33.46
C ILE A 19 -16.59 9.05 -34.00
N THR A 20 -17.46 8.30 -34.66
CA THR A 20 -17.10 7.00 -35.28
C THR A 20 -16.07 7.21 -36.40
N GLU A 21 -16.21 8.27 -37.19
CA GLU A 21 -15.25 8.64 -38.24
C GLU A 21 -13.92 9.10 -37.61
N CYS A 22 -13.93 9.93 -36.57
CA CYS A 22 -12.71 10.32 -35.83
C CYS A 22 -12.02 9.13 -35.16
N LYS A 23 -12.80 8.18 -34.62
CA LYS A 23 -12.32 6.89 -34.11
C LYS A 23 -11.66 6.13 -35.26
N GLU A 24 -12.35 5.91 -36.38
CA GLU A 24 -11.80 5.21 -37.55
C GLU A 24 -10.53 5.88 -38.13
N LEU A 25 -10.42 7.21 -38.03
CA LEU A 25 -9.27 7.99 -38.48
C LEU A 25 -8.01 7.77 -37.64
N ILE A 26 -8.15 7.38 -36.36
CA ILE A 26 -7.03 7.16 -35.45
C ILE A 26 -6.74 5.67 -35.23
N PHE A 27 -7.76 4.81 -35.32
CA PHE A 27 -7.61 3.37 -35.13
C PHE A 27 -7.09 2.61 -36.37
N LYS A 28 -7.04 3.22 -37.56
CA LYS A 28 -6.43 2.60 -38.75
C LYS A 28 -4.92 2.83 -38.76
N ALA A 29 -4.15 1.73 -38.78
CA ALA A 29 -2.68 1.75 -38.77
C ALA A 29 -2.07 2.72 -39.81
N ASN A 30 -2.60 2.73 -41.04
CA ASN A 30 -2.10 3.60 -42.12
C ASN A 30 -2.28 5.11 -41.87
N ARG A 31 -3.12 5.53 -40.92
CA ARG A 31 -3.35 6.96 -40.59
C ARG A 31 -2.65 7.41 -39.32
N ALA A 32 -2.18 6.49 -38.47
CA ALA A 32 -1.36 6.85 -37.31
C ALA A 32 -0.07 7.57 -37.74
N ASP A 33 0.52 7.13 -38.86
CA ASP A 33 1.69 7.77 -39.47
C ASP A 33 1.39 9.20 -39.96
N ASP A 34 0.19 9.45 -40.51
CA ASP A 34 -0.22 10.80 -40.92
C ASP A 34 -0.31 11.76 -39.72
N TRP A 35 -0.86 11.29 -38.60
CA TRP A 35 -0.94 12.07 -37.36
C TRP A 35 0.46 12.34 -36.76
N ALA A 36 1.36 11.36 -36.83
CA ALA A 36 2.75 11.53 -36.41
C ALA A 36 3.46 12.60 -37.28
N GLN A 37 3.29 12.56 -38.60
CA GLN A 37 3.84 13.58 -39.51
C GLN A 37 3.29 14.99 -39.26
N ILE A 38 1.99 15.11 -38.93
CA ILE A 38 1.40 16.41 -38.56
C ILE A 38 2.07 16.93 -37.29
N LEU A 39 2.25 16.07 -36.28
CA LEU A 39 2.92 16.45 -35.04
C LEU A 39 4.36 16.90 -35.30
N ASP A 40 5.13 16.17 -36.12
CA ASP A 40 6.50 16.54 -36.45
C ASP A 40 6.58 17.91 -37.12
N ARG A 41 5.63 18.25 -38.01
CA ARG A 41 5.53 19.59 -38.59
C ARG A 41 5.22 20.67 -37.56
N ILE A 42 4.31 20.39 -36.62
CA ILE A 42 3.98 21.33 -35.53
C ILE A 42 5.21 21.58 -34.65
N LEU A 43 5.96 20.53 -34.31
CA LEU A 43 7.17 20.61 -33.49
C LEU A 43 8.29 21.37 -34.23
N GLN A 44 8.52 21.07 -35.51
CA GLN A 44 9.49 21.80 -36.34
C GLN A 44 9.14 23.29 -36.50
N GLY A 45 7.84 23.60 -36.61
CA GLY A 45 7.34 24.98 -36.72
C GLY A 45 7.30 25.75 -35.39
N ALA A 46 7.55 25.09 -34.25
CA ALA A 46 7.41 25.66 -32.90
C ALA A 46 6.05 26.33 -32.64
N ASP A 47 4.97 25.88 -33.30
CA ASP A 47 3.64 26.46 -33.17
C ASP A 47 2.93 25.96 -31.91
N THR A 48 3.06 26.74 -30.85
CA THR A 48 2.45 26.44 -29.54
C THR A 48 0.92 26.41 -29.58
N ALA A 49 0.27 27.17 -30.46
CA ALA A 49 -1.19 27.19 -30.57
C ALA A 49 -1.72 25.93 -31.27
N ALA A 50 -1.04 25.50 -32.33
CA ALA A 50 -1.31 24.22 -32.98
C ALA A 50 -1.06 23.05 -32.03
N LEU A 51 0.02 23.07 -31.24
CA LEU A 51 0.33 22.02 -30.26
C LEU A 51 -0.74 21.91 -29.16
N LYS A 52 -1.23 23.04 -28.63
CA LYS A 52 -2.37 23.07 -27.68
C LYS A 52 -3.61 22.42 -28.30
N SER A 53 -3.97 22.84 -29.51
CA SER A 53 -5.16 22.36 -30.21
C SER A 53 -5.08 20.87 -30.55
N PHE A 54 -3.92 20.42 -31.01
CA PHE A 54 -3.62 19.01 -31.30
C PHE A 54 -3.78 18.15 -30.04
N THR A 55 -3.16 18.56 -28.93
CA THR A 55 -3.20 17.82 -27.66
C THR A 55 -4.61 17.78 -27.06
N ALA A 56 -5.37 18.89 -27.13
CA ALA A 56 -6.77 18.91 -26.73
C ALA A 56 -7.64 17.99 -27.60
N CYS A 57 -7.38 17.92 -28.90
CA CYS A 57 -8.08 17.01 -29.80
C CYS A 57 -7.84 15.55 -29.40
N LEU A 58 -6.58 15.16 -29.16
CA LEU A 58 -6.21 13.81 -28.72
C LEU A 58 -6.91 13.40 -27.42
N LEU A 59 -6.90 14.27 -26.40
CA LEU A 59 -7.57 13.97 -25.13
C LEU A 59 -9.07 13.76 -25.33
N ASN A 60 -9.74 14.65 -26.08
CA ASN A 60 -11.18 14.51 -26.31
C ASN A 60 -11.55 13.21 -27.02
N ILE A 61 -10.75 12.79 -28.01
CA ILE A 61 -10.97 11.53 -28.71
C ILE A 61 -10.81 10.35 -27.76
N TRP A 62 -9.80 10.41 -26.89
CA TRP A 62 -9.57 9.39 -25.87
C TRP A 62 -10.71 9.29 -24.87
N LEU A 63 -11.29 10.43 -24.45
CA LEU A 63 -12.47 10.44 -23.58
C LEU A 63 -13.71 9.79 -24.23
N CYS A 64 -13.75 9.71 -25.56
CA CYS A 64 -14.83 9.07 -26.31
C CYS A 64 -14.56 7.59 -26.64
N SER A 65 -13.39 7.01 -26.33
CA SER A 65 -13.02 5.64 -26.74
C SER A 65 -13.28 4.58 -25.66
N ASP A 66 -13.99 3.51 -26.01
CA ASP A 66 -14.31 2.38 -25.10
C ASP A 66 -13.22 1.28 -25.09
N LYS A 67 -12.17 1.41 -25.91
CA LYS A 67 -11.12 0.39 -26.07
C LYS A 67 -9.94 0.59 -25.12
N SER A 68 -9.40 -0.52 -24.63
CA SER A 68 -8.20 -0.59 -23.78
C SER A 68 -6.99 0.12 -24.40
N HIS A 69 -6.35 0.93 -23.57
CA HIS A 69 -5.36 1.99 -23.84
C HIS A 69 -4.13 1.56 -24.65
N GLN A 70 -3.79 0.28 -24.65
CA GLN A 70 -2.55 -0.27 -25.23
C GLN A 70 -2.63 -0.58 -26.73
N GLN A 71 -3.80 -0.46 -27.36
CA GLN A 71 -4.02 -0.87 -28.76
C GLN A 71 -4.01 0.29 -29.77
N LEU A 72 -3.72 1.52 -29.34
CA LEU A 72 -3.64 2.68 -30.22
C LEU A 72 -2.22 2.85 -30.78
N THR A 73 -1.99 2.44 -32.02
CA THR A 73 -0.70 2.62 -32.75
C THR A 73 -0.16 4.05 -32.65
N LEU A 74 -1.05 5.05 -32.68
CA LEU A 74 -0.69 6.46 -32.50
C LEU A 74 -0.12 6.75 -31.10
N CYS A 75 -0.74 6.22 -30.02
CA CYS A 75 -0.24 6.43 -28.66
C CYS A 75 1.16 5.83 -28.46
N VAL A 76 1.43 4.67 -29.08
CA VAL A 76 2.77 4.06 -29.07
C VAL A 76 3.79 4.99 -29.75
N HIS A 77 3.47 5.52 -30.94
CA HIS A 77 4.34 6.50 -31.63
C HIS A 77 4.60 7.75 -30.77
N LEU A 78 3.56 8.32 -30.16
CA LEU A 78 3.68 9.51 -29.31
C LEU A 78 4.55 9.26 -28.06
N THR A 79 4.54 8.03 -27.54
CA THR A 79 5.30 7.63 -26.36
C THR A 79 6.81 7.63 -26.59
N TYR A 80 7.23 7.27 -27.80
CA TYR A 80 8.64 7.24 -28.15
C TYR A 80 9.15 8.55 -28.77
N ASN A 81 8.27 9.55 -28.96
CA ASN A 81 8.65 10.88 -29.42
C ASN A 81 9.08 11.77 -28.24
N LYS A 82 10.38 11.77 -27.92
CA LYS A 82 10.95 12.57 -26.82
C LYS A 82 10.73 14.07 -26.96
N GLU A 83 10.73 14.59 -28.19
CA GLU A 83 10.55 16.02 -28.46
C GLU A 83 9.12 16.47 -28.13
N TYR A 84 8.12 15.65 -28.45
CA TYR A 84 6.74 15.94 -28.06
C TYR A 84 6.56 16.00 -26.54
N ILE A 85 7.10 15.02 -25.81
CA ILE A 85 7.00 14.95 -24.35
C ILE A 85 7.67 16.19 -23.71
N ARG A 86 8.86 16.58 -24.21
CA ARG A 86 9.58 17.77 -23.74
C ARG A 86 8.83 19.06 -24.09
N ALA A 87 8.22 19.14 -25.29
CA ALA A 87 7.42 20.29 -25.70
C ALA A 87 6.16 20.48 -24.83
N LEU A 88 5.46 19.38 -24.49
CA LEU A 88 4.33 19.43 -23.56
C LEU A 88 4.76 19.96 -22.18
N TRP A 89 5.87 19.45 -21.66
CA TRP A 89 6.42 19.89 -20.38
C TRP A 89 6.81 21.37 -20.38
N GLN A 90 7.46 21.85 -21.44
CA GLN A 90 7.80 23.26 -21.57
C GLN A 90 6.53 24.13 -21.65
N LEU A 91 5.58 23.75 -22.51
CA LEU A 91 4.36 24.51 -22.74
C LEU A 91 3.48 24.61 -21.48
N MET A 92 3.27 23.53 -20.73
CA MET A 92 2.50 23.61 -19.48
C MET A 92 3.17 24.55 -18.46
N ASN A 93 4.50 24.62 -18.46
CA ASN A 93 5.28 25.47 -17.56
C ASN A 93 5.41 26.92 -18.03
N THR A 94 5.00 27.27 -19.26
CA THR A 94 4.99 28.67 -19.76
C THR A 94 3.65 29.37 -19.57
N LEU A 95 2.53 28.65 -19.38
CA LEU A 95 1.22 29.27 -19.19
C LEU A 95 1.15 30.11 -17.90
N ARG A 96 0.67 31.35 -18.00
CA ARG A 96 0.59 32.32 -16.89
C ARG A 96 -0.79 32.96 -16.84
N ARG A 97 -1.26 33.28 -15.64
CA ARG A 97 -2.37 34.22 -15.39
C ARG A 97 -1.78 35.61 -15.23
N GLU A 98 -2.21 36.54 -16.08
CA GLU A 98 -1.87 37.95 -15.93
C GLU A 98 -2.59 38.56 -14.73
N SER A 99 -1.91 39.46 -14.03
CA SER A 99 -2.45 40.20 -12.89
C SER A 99 -2.19 41.68 -13.11
N ALA A 100 -3.19 42.52 -12.84
CA ALA A 100 -3.07 43.97 -13.00
C ALA A 100 -2.11 44.61 -11.97
N PHE A 101 -1.83 43.92 -10.85
CA PHE A 101 -1.12 44.47 -9.70
C PHE A 101 0.06 43.61 -9.20
N SER A 102 0.35 42.48 -9.86
CA SER A 102 1.41 41.55 -9.45
C SER A 102 2.08 40.90 -10.66
N GLU A 103 3.23 40.24 -10.44
CA GLU A 103 3.85 39.41 -11.47
C GLU A 103 2.91 38.30 -11.97
N PRO A 104 3.00 37.90 -13.25
CA PRO A 104 2.22 36.81 -13.80
C PRO A 104 2.46 35.49 -13.07
N ILE A 105 1.39 34.81 -12.67
CA ILE A 105 1.47 33.59 -11.85
C ILE A 105 1.32 32.36 -12.76
N SER A 106 2.19 31.36 -12.61
CA SER A 106 2.08 30.08 -13.32
C SER A 106 0.76 29.37 -13.06
N LEU A 107 0.06 28.95 -14.12
CA LEU A 107 -1.19 28.18 -13.98
C LEU A 107 -0.95 26.85 -13.26
N VAL A 108 0.19 26.19 -13.52
CA VAL A 108 0.63 24.99 -12.78
C VAL A 108 0.77 25.28 -11.29
N SER A 109 1.33 26.43 -10.92
CA SER A 109 1.46 26.82 -9.51
C SER A 109 0.11 27.14 -8.87
N ILE A 110 -0.85 27.69 -9.61
CA ILE A 110 -2.21 27.98 -9.11
C ILE A 110 -2.91 26.67 -8.80
N LEU A 111 -2.95 25.74 -9.77
CA LEU A 111 -3.57 24.43 -9.60
C LEU A 111 -2.89 23.63 -8.49
N SER A 112 -1.55 23.62 -8.43
CA SER A 112 -0.77 22.94 -7.39
C SER A 112 -1.07 23.42 -5.96
N ARG A 113 -1.54 24.66 -5.79
CA ARG A 113 -1.94 25.22 -4.50
C ARG A 113 -3.41 24.93 -4.16
N GLY A 114 -4.12 24.20 -5.01
CA GLY A 114 -5.54 23.92 -4.85
C GLY A 114 -6.45 25.11 -5.18
N LEU A 115 -5.96 26.08 -5.96
CA LEU A 115 -6.73 27.27 -6.34
C LEU A 115 -7.46 27.03 -7.68
N PRO A 116 -8.69 27.56 -7.85
CA PRO A 116 -9.47 27.35 -9.07
C PRO A 116 -8.86 28.07 -10.28
N LEU A 117 -9.03 27.45 -11.45
CA LEU A 117 -8.69 28.00 -12.76
C LEU A 117 -9.96 28.57 -13.42
N THR A 118 -9.81 29.59 -14.26
CA THR A 118 -10.91 30.04 -15.12
C THR A 118 -11.22 28.97 -16.18
N VAL A 119 -12.39 29.06 -16.82
CA VAL A 119 -12.78 28.13 -17.89
C VAL A 119 -11.76 28.12 -19.04
N MET A 120 -11.24 29.29 -19.42
CA MET A 120 -10.24 29.40 -20.49
C MET A 120 -8.91 28.74 -20.08
N GLU A 121 -8.41 29.06 -18.89
CA GLU A 121 -7.19 28.46 -18.35
C GLU A 121 -7.31 26.93 -18.21
N THR A 122 -8.49 26.45 -17.81
CA THR A 122 -8.81 25.02 -17.71
C THR A 122 -8.72 24.33 -19.07
N LYS A 123 -9.29 24.93 -20.12
CA LYS A 123 -9.23 24.41 -21.50
C LYS A 123 -7.80 24.39 -22.07
N GLU A 124 -6.93 25.29 -21.63
CA GLU A 124 -5.54 25.33 -22.07
C GLU A 124 -4.62 24.38 -21.29
N LEU A 125 -4.71 24.36 -19.95
CA LEU A 125 -3.75 23.63 -19.12
C LEU A 125 -4.07 22.13 -19.01
N ILE A 126 -5.33 21.77 -18.76
CA ILE A 126 -5.66 20.39 -18.36
C ILE A 126 -5.37 19.37 -19.46
N PRO A 127 -5.64 19.64 -20.76
CA PRO A 127 -5.27 18.69 -21.80
C PRO A 127 -3.76 18.43 -21.86
N LEU A 128 -2.94 19.47 -21.65
CA LEU A 128 -1.49 19.34 -21.62
C LEU A 128 -1.03 18.47 -20.45
N VAL A 129 -1.53 18.74 -19.23
CA VAL A 129 -1.14 17.98 -18.03
C VAL A 129 -1.59 16.53 -18.13
N THR A 130 -2.82 16.28 -18.61
CA THR A 130 -3.37 14.92 -18.73
C THR A 130 -2.57 14.10 -19.73
N MET A 131 -2.34 14.64 -20.94
CA MET A 131 -1.60 13.94 -21.99
C MET A 131 -0.11 13.79 -21.65
N PHE A 132 0.51 14.80 -21.04
CA PHE A 132 1.88 14.69 -20.54
C PHE A 132 2.00 13.56 -19.52
N SER A 133 1.09 13.51 -18.54
CA SER A 133 1.10 12.47 -17.49
C SER A 133 0.96 11.08 -18.09
N TYR A 134 0.00 10.88 -18.99
CA TYR A 134 -0.24 9.61 -19.66
C TYR A 134 0.96 9.13 -20.47
N ILE A 135 1.45 9.97 -21.40
CA ILE A 135 2.50 9.59 -22.34
C ILE A 135 3.83 9.36 -21.61
N LEU A 136 4.17 10.23 -20.66
CA LEU A 136 5.38 10.03 -19.87
C LEU A 136 5.26 8.76 -19.02
N ASN A 137 4.12 8.51 -18.37
CA ASN A 137 3.92 7.29 -17.58
C ASN A 137 4.12 6.02 -18.42
N PHE A 138 3.53 5.98 -19.62
CA PHE A 138 3.69 4.86 -20.54
C PHE A 138 5.13 4.73 -21.05
N ASN A 139 5.82 5.83 -21.37
CA ASN A 139 7.24 5.82 -21.76
C ASN A 139 8.09 5.23 -20.64
N LEU A 140 7.93 5.73 -19.42
CA LEU A 140 8.64 5.25 -18.25
C LEU A 140 8.34 3.77 -17.96
N SER A 141 7.15 3.25 -18.29
CA SER A 141 6.79 1.86 -17.99
C SER A 141 7.54 0.86 -18.88
N SER A 142 7.95 1.31 -20.08
CA SER A 142 8.72 0.50 -21.02
C SER A 142 10.20 0.32 -20.64
N LEU A 143 10.72 1.20 -19.79
CA LEU A 143 12.12 1.23 -19.35
C LEU A 143 12.37 0.24 -18.20
N THR A 144 13.49 -0.46 -18.24
CA THR A 144 14.02 -1.18 -17.07
C THR A 144 14.53 -0.20 -15.99
N ASP A 145 14.78 -0.69 -14.78
CA ASP A 145 15.38 0.17 -13.73
C ASP A 145 16.81 0.60 -14.11
N GLU A 146 17.56 -0.21 -14.87
CA GLU A 146 18.89 0.16 -15.39
C GLU A 146 18.81 1.27 -16.44
N GLU A 147 17.93 1.13 -17.45
CA GLU A 147 17.73 2.15 -18.48
C GLU A 147 17.22 3.48 -17.89
N PHE A 148 16.38 3.41 -16.84
CA PHE A 148 15.88 4.59 -16.15
C PHE A 148 17.00 5.35 -15.41
N HIS A 149 17.99 4.66 -14.85
CA HIS A 149 19.11 5.29 -14.14
C HIS A 149 20.31 5.63 -15.03
N SER A 150 20.38 5.01 -16.21
CA SER A 150 21.37 5.37 -17.20
C SER A 150 21.13 6.78 -17.76
N GLU A 151 22.24 7.44 -18.10
CA GLU A 151 22.27 8.71 -18.83
C GLU A 151 22.56 8.49 -20.33
N ASP A 152 22.68 7.23 -20.76
CA ASP A 152 22.86 6.88 -22.17
C ASP A 152 21.57 7.07 -22.97
N ASP A 153 21.69 7.57 -24.20
CA ASP A 153 20.59 7.68 -25.15
C ASP A 153 20.34 6.32 -25.82
N TYR A 154 19.32 5.58 -25.37
CA TYR A 154 18.90 4.35 -26.03
C TYR A 154 18.11 4.64 -27.31
N THR A 155 18.46 3.97 -28.40
CA THR A 155 17.82 4.16 -29.73
C THR A 155 16.42 3.54 -29.82
N VAL A 156 16.15 2.49 -29.04
CA VAL A 156 14.87 1.75 -29.09
C VAL A 156 13.84 2.34 -28.13
N ASN A 157 14.26 2.74 -26.92
CA ASN A 157 13.40 3.33 -25.90
C ASN A 157 13.99 4.67 -25.41
N PRO A 158 13.82 5.78 -26.16
CA PRO A 158 14.39 7.06 -25.78
C PRO A 158 13.80 7.58 -24.47
N LYS A 159 14.67 7.89 -23.51
CA LYS A 159 14.33 8.52 -22.23
C LYS A 159 14.15 10.03 -22.43
N PRO A 160 12.94 10.60 -22.22
CA PRO A 160 12.67 12.00 -22.56
C PRO A 160 13.32 13.00 -21.61
N PHE A 161 13.72 12.61 -20.40
CA PHE A 161 14.27 13.49 -19.38
C PHE A 161 15.45 12.84 -18.66
N ARG A 162 16.47 13.64 -18.31
CA ARG A 162 17.55 13.19 -17.43
C ARG A 162 17.03 12.93 -16.01
N LEU A 163 17.80 12.20 -15.19
CA LEU A 163 17.37 11.90 -13.83
C LEU A 163 17.13 13.18 -12.99
N SER A 164 17.99 14.19 -13.14
CA SER A 164 17.83 15.49 -12.47
C SER A 164 16.58 16.27 -12.91
N GLU A 165 16.19 16.15 -14.18
CA GLU A 165 14.96 16.72 -14.71
C GLU A 165 13.74 15.97 -14.18
N LEU A 166 13.80 14.63 -14.07
CA LEU A 166 12.73 13.80 -13.49
C LEU A 166 12.49 14.10 -12.00
N ILE A 167 13.49 14.55 -11.25
CA ILE A 167 13.30 15.06 -9.88
C ILE A 167 12.43 16.32 -9.90
N ALA A 168 12.66 17.25 -10.83
CA ALA A 168 11.82 18.44 -10.97
C ALA A 168 10.41 18.09 -11.44
N VAL A 169 10.29 17.18 -12.42
CA VAL A 169 8.99 16.67 -12.92
C VAL A 169 8.20 16.03 -11.78
N SER A 170 8.79 15.08 -11.05
CA SER A 170 8.12 14.39 -9.94
C SER A 170 7.62 15.37 -8.87
N LYS A 171 8.40 16.40 -8.51
CA LYS A 171 8.00 17.42 -7.55
C LYS A 171 6.76 18.21 -8.02
N THR A 172 6.78 18.71 -9.26
CA THR A 172 5.67 19.46 -9.84
C THR A 172 4.41 18.61 -9.94
N MET A 173 4.57 17.38 -10.42
CA MET A 173 3.43 16.47 -10.66
C MET A 173 2.82 15.97 -9.36
N LYS A 174 3.64 15.72 -8.33
CA LYS A 174 3.16 15.48 -6.95
C LYS A 174 2.33 16.66 -6.44
N ASN A 175 2.82 17.89 -6.59
CA ASN A 175 2.10 19.07 -6.12
C ASN A 175 0.80 19.29 -6.90
N LEU A 176 0.78 19.01 -8.21
CA LEU A 176 -0.44 18.99 -9.02
C LEU A 176 -1.42 17.93 -8.53
N ALA A 177 -0.97 16.70 -8.23
CA ALA A 177 -1.83 15.65 -7.70
C ALA A 177 -2.55 16.09 -6.41
N VAL A 178 -1.81 16.70 -5.48
CA VAL A 178 -2.38 17.29 -4.25
C VAL A 178 -3.37 18.39 -4.60
N GLY A 179 -2.98 19.34 -5.46
CA GLY A 179 -3.80 20.47 -5.86
C GLY A 179 -5.11 20.08 -6.55
N ILE A 180 -5.08 19.10 -7.45
CA ILE A 180 -6.26 18.56 -8.15
C ILE A 180 -7.24 17.97 -7.15
N ILE A 181 -6.77 17.21 -6.16
CA ILE A 181 -7.62 16.66 -5.10
C ILE A 181 -8.23 17.79 -4.24
N VAL A 182 -7.47 18.83 -3.91
CA VAL A 182 -8.00 19.98 -3.16
C VAL A 182 -9.09 20.72 -3.94
N VAL A 183 -8.88 20.96 -5.24
CA VAL A 183 -9.87 21.59 -6.14
C VAL A 183 -11.12 20.71 -6.30
N ALA A 184 -10.96 19.39 -6.26
CA ALA A 184 -12.09 18.46 -6.33
C ALA A 184 -13.02 18.55 -5.10
N TYR A 185 -12.58 19.10 -3.97
CA TYR A 185 -13.42 19.27 -2.78
C TYR A 185 -13.39 20.73 -2.31
N PRO A 186 -14.21 21.62 -2.88
CA PRO A 186 -14.18 23.05 -2.54
C PRO A 186 -14.79 23.37 -1.15
N ASP A 187 -14.28 24.42 -0.49
CA ASP A 187 -14.80 24.90 0.80
C ASP A 187 -16.04 25.79 0.60
N LEU A 188 -17.15 25.47 1.25
CA LEU A 188 -18.37 26.30 1.27
C LEU A 188 -18.41 27.15 2.55
N HIS A 189 -17.68 28.27 2.58
CA HIS A 189 -17.82 29.26 3.66
C HIS A 189 -18.67 30.48 3.28
N THR A 190 -19.16 30.57 2.05
CA THR A 190 -19.99 31.69 1.58
C THR A 190 -21.40 31.22 1.22
N HIS A 191 -22.40 31.98 1.63
CA HIS A 191 -23.86 31.74 1.51
C HIS A 191 -24.43 31.57 0.08
N ARG A 192 -23.65 31.08 -0.88
CA ARG A 192 -24.11 30.76 -2.24
C ARG A 192 -23.81 29.30 -2.54
N HIS A 193 -24.84 28.47 -2.44
CA HIS A 193 -24.84 27.07 -2.88
C HIS A 193 -24.39 26.89 -4.34
N ASP A 194 -24.35 27.96 -5.14
CA ASP A 194 -24.05 27.94 -6.57
C ASP A 194 -22.56 28.09 -6.93
N GLN A 195 -21.65 28.44 -6.00
CA GLN A 195 -20.26 28.73 -6.40
C GLN A 195 -19.40 27.48 -6.68
N CYS A 196 -19.73 26.30 -6.14
CA CYS A 196 -18.83 25.14 -6.25
C CYS A 196 -18.97 24.34 -7.55
N LEU A 197 -20.15 24.36 -8.18
CA LEU A 197 -20.37 23.63 -9.44
C LEU A 197 -19.74 24.35 -10.64
N TYR A 198 -19.75 25.68 -10.70
CA TYR A 198 -19.31 26.40 -11.92
C TYR A 198 -17.83 26.76 -11.98
N CYS A 199 -17.11 26.80 -10.85
CA CYS A 199 -15.73 27.34 -10.84
C CYS A 199 -14.68 26.47 -11.53
N ASN A 200 -14.92 25.17 -11.69
CA ASN A 200 -13.95 24.23 -12.27
C ASN A 200 -14.51 23.47 -13.47
N ILE A 201 -15.64 23.90 -14.00
CA ILE A 201 -16.33 23.19 -15.06
C ILE A 201 -15.92 23.78 -16.43
N PRO A 202 -15.23 23.03 -17.32
CA PRO A 202 -14.87 23.54 -18.64
C PRO A 202 -16.06 23.68 -19.61
N THR A 203 -17.19 23.01 -19.37
CA THR A 203 -18.35 22.97 -20.27
C THR A 203 -19.67 22.91 -19.48
N ASP A 204 -20.82 23.28 -20.06
CA ASP A 204 -22.10 23.14 -19.31
C ASP A 204 -22.50 21.66 -19.04
N ASN A 205 -21.82 20.68 -19.67
CA ASN A 205 -22.08 19.26 -19.50
C ASN A 205 -21.37 18.66 -18.27
N LYS A 206 -22.13 18.47 -17.18
CA LYS A 206 -21.64 17.90 -15.92
C LYS A 206 -20.94 16.54 -16.08
N ASN A 207 -21.44 15.64 -16.93
CA ASN A 207 -20.87 14.31 -17.11
C ASN A 207 -19.52 14.36 -17.83
N TYR A 208 -19.42 15.19 -18.86
CA TYR A 208 -18.15 15.44 -19.54
C TYR A 208 -17.11 16.03 -18.59
N ASN A 209 -17.48 17.03 -17.80
CA ASN A 209 -16.53 17.61 -16.85
C ASN A 209 -16.08 16.60 -15.79
N TYR A 210 -17.00 15.78 -15.28
CA TYR A 210 -16.66 14.72 -14.34
C TYR A 210 -15.65 13.75 -14.94
N LEU A 211 -15.89 13.27 -16.17
CA LEU A 211 -14.97 12.39 -16.87
C LEU A 211 -13.62 13.07 -17.15
N PHE A 212 -13.63 14.32 -17.61
CA PHE A 212 -12.45 15.11 -17.91
C PHE A 212 -11.52 15.27 -16.70
N TRP A 213 -12.07 15.65 -15.55
CA TRP A 213 -11.31 15.80 -14.32
C TRP A 213 -10.91 14.48 -13.67
N THR A 214 -11.77 13.46 -13.74
CA THR A 214 -11.42 12.11 -13.27
C THR A 214 -10.24 11.58 -14.07
N LYS A 215 -10.26 11.79 -15.40
CA LYS A 215 -9.15 11.40 -16.26
C LYS A 215 -7.86 12.13 -15.91
N LEU A 216 -7.90 13.45 -15.72
CA LEU A 216 -6.75 14.22 -15.25
C LEU A 216 -6.20 13.65 -13.93
N HIS A 217 -7.08 13.43 -12.95
CA HIS A 217 -6.71 12.89 -11.65
C HIS A 217 -5.98 11.54 -11.80
N ASP A 218 -6.58 10.59 -12.52
CA ASP A 218 -6.08 9.22 -12.64
C ASP A 218 -4.72 9.17 -13.35
N GLU A 219 -4.55 9.94 -14.44
CA GLU A 219 -3.27 9.98 -15.16
C GLU A 219 -2.15 10.63 -14.33
N VAL A 220 -2.46 11.73 -13.63
CA VAL A 220 -1.48 12.41 -12.76
C VAL A 220 -1.10 11.51 -11.59
N VAL A 221 -2.07 10.92 -10.90
CA VAL A 221 -1.82 10.03 -9.75
C VAL A 221 -1.05 8.80 -10.20
N SER A 222 -1.45 8.14 -11.30
CA SER A 222 -0.75 6.96 -11.83
C SER A 222 0.72 7.24 -12.10
N MET A 223 1.03 8.37 -12.75
CA MET A 223 2.42 8.75 -13.04
C MET A 223 3.22 9.04 -11.76
N VAL A 224 2.64 9.76 -10.79
CA VAL A 224 3.32 10.09 -9.53
C VAL A 224 3.58 8.83 -8.71
N VAL A 225 2.61 7.91 -8.65
CA VAL A 225 2.75 6.61 -7.99
C VAL A 225 3.87 5.79 -8.66
N HIS A 226 3.89 5.71 -9.99
CA HIS A 226 4.92 4.99 -10.71
C HIS A 226 6.33 5.57 -10.47
N LEU A 227 6.50 6.89 -10.49
CA LEU A 227 7.78 7.53 -10.15
C LEU A 227 8.19 7.25 -8.70
N ARG A 228 7.22 7.24 -7.76
CA ARG A 228 7.47 6.89 -6.36
C ARG A 228 7.88 5.44 -6.20
N ASP A 229 7.22 4.51 -6.90
CA ASP A 229 7.55 3.09 -6.85
C ASP A 229 8.94 2.80 -7.42
N ARG A 230 9.38 3.56 -8.43
CA ARG A 230 10.77 3.52 -8.92
C ARG A 230 11.76 4.00 -7.86
N ASP A 231 11.49 5.15 -7.26
CA ASP A 231 12.33 5.73 -6.20
C ASP A 231 12.40 4.84 -4.95
N LEU A 232 11.36 4.05 -4.66
CA LEU A 232 11.36 3.02 -3.60
C LEU A 232 12.28 1.83 -3.88
N ARG A 233 12.47 1.47 -5.16
CA ARG A 233 13.34 0.36 -5.58
C ARG A 233 14.79 0.80 -5.70
N PHE A 234 15.02 1.92 -6.38
CA PHE A 234 16.34 2.50 -6.56
C PHE A 234 16.23 4.03 -6.36
N PRO A 235 16.59 4.53 -5.16
CA PRO A 235 16.39 5.93 -4.81
C PRO A 235 17.14 6.89 -5.73
N PHE A 236 16.43 7.92 -6.20
CA PHE A 236 17.02 9.03 -6.97
C PHE A 236 16.62 10.41 -6.43
N THR A 237 15.71 10.45 -5.44
CA THR A 237 15.30 11.67 -4.75
C THR A 237 15.88 11.73 -3.33
N LYS A 238 15.90 12.93 -2.73
CA LYS A 238 16.32 13.12 -1.33
C LYS A 238 15.18 12.78 -0.37
N ASP A 239 15.54 12.47 0.88
CA ASP A 239 14.58 12.28 1.95
C ASP A 239 13.59 13.46 2.07
N GLY A 240 12.31 13.13 2.17
CA GLY A 240 11.23 14.10 2.26
C GLY A 240 10.80 14.77 0.95
N HIS A 241 11.42 14.43 -0.19
CA HIS A 241 10.98 14.91 -1.53
C HIS A 241 9.49 14.68 -1.78
N TRP A 242 8.99 13.51 -1.36
CA TRP A 242 7.61 13.10 -1.56
C TRP A 242 6.63 13.67 -0.53
N TYR A 243 7.09 14.27 0.58
CA TYR A 243 6.19 14.82 1.58
C TYR A 243 5.50 16.11 1.09
N SER A 244 4.29 16.35 1.58
CA SER A 244 3.52 17.56 1.29
C SER A 244 3.23 18.32 2.58
N SER A 245 3.42 19.64 2.56
CA SER A 245 3.08 20.51 3.68
C SER A 245 1.57 20.64 3.90
N PHE A 246 0.75 20.28 2.90
CA PHE A 246 -0.72 20.29 3.00
C PHE A 246 -1.23 19.34 4.11
N VAL A 247 -0.48 18.28 4.39
CA VAL A 247 -0.86 17.18 5.31
C VAL A 247 -0.05 17.16 6.61
N SER A 248 0.54 18.29 7.01
CA SER A 248 1.36 18.36 8.23
C SER A 248 0.57 18.10 9.53
N ASN A 249 -0.75 18.34 9.56
CA ASN A 249 -1.59 18.28 10.77
C ASN A 249 -2.68 17.18 10.73
N VAL A 250 -2.48 16.11 9.96
CA VAL A 250 -3.52 15.09 9.68
C VAL A 250 -3.95 14.26 10.90
N SER A 251 -3.10 14.09 11.92
CA SER A 251 -3.31 13.09 12.98
C SER A 251 -4.56 13.31 13.84
N ASN A 252 -5.10 14.53 13.89
CA ASN A 252 -6.21 14.89 14.79
C ASN A 252 -7.56 15.03 14.07
N THR A 253 -7.61 14.83 12.75
CA THR A 253 -8.73 15.29 11.91
C THR A 253 -9.31 14.22 10.99
N VAL A 254 -8.95 12.94 11.14
CA VAL A 254 -9.55 11.87 10.32
C VAL A 254 -10.46 11.03 11.23
N PRO A 255 -11.77 11.31 11.25
CA PRO A 255 -12.70 10.47 11.98
C PRO A 255 -12.71 9.06 11.39
N VAL A 256 -13.14 8.15 12.24
CA VAL A 256 -13.28 6.73 11.96
C VAL A 256 -14.27 6.54 10.83
N TYR A 257 -13.83 6.09 9.66
CA TYR A 257 -14.75 5.75 8.59
C TYR A 257 -14.77 4.25 8.35
N LYS A 258 -15.76 3.61 8.99
CA LYS A 258 -16.35 2.36 8.51
C LYS A 258 -16.95 2.62 7.11
N GLY A 259 -16.43 1.95 6.08
CA GLY A 259 -17.14 1.81 4.80
C GLY A 259 -16.90 2.88 3.74
N LEU A 260 -15.65 3.31 3.52
CA LEU A 260 -15.29 4.00 2.26
C LEU A 260 -15.63 3.14 1.02
N SER A 261 -15.63 1.80 1.16
CA SER A 261 -16.10 0.85 0.14
C SER A 261 -17.59 1.02 -0.21
N ASP A 262 -18.47 1.36 0.75
CA ASP A 262 -19.92 1.33 0.51
C ASP A 262 -20.43 2.56 -0.25
N SER A 263 -19.73 3.70 -0.18
CA SER A 263 -19.88 4.77 -1.18
C SER A 263 -18.61 5.63 -1.26
N PRO A 264 -17.91 5.62 -2.41
CA PRO A 264 -16.73 6.45 -2.59
C PRO A 264 -17.11 7.94 -2.52
N ILE A 265 -16.29 8.74 -1.83
CA ILE A 265 -16.44 10.20 -1.78
C ILE A 265 -16.43 10.73 -3.21
N LYS A 266 -17.52 11.37 -3.64
CA LYS A 266 -17.63 11.85 -5.01
C LYS A 266 -16.90 13.19 -5.14
N PRO A 267 -15.96 13.32 -6.10
CA PRO A 267 -15.29 14.59 -6.35
C PRO A 267 -16.29 15.61 -6.91
N PHE A 268 -15.95 16.89 -6.75
CA PHE A 268 -16.74 18.07 -7.12
C PHE A 268 -18.12 18.15 -6.44
N ARG A 269 -18.27 17.46 -5.31
CA ARG A 269 -19.45 17.53 -4.46
C ARG A 269 -19.13 18.19 -3.13
N CYS A 270 -20.12 18.88 -2.60
CA CYS A 270 -20.05 19.46 -1.27
C CYS A 270 -20.01 18.34 -0.22
N ALA A 271 -19.38 18.60 0.93
CA ALA A 271 -19.42 17.71 2.09
C ALA A 271 -20.86 17.22 2.41
N PHE A 272 -21.84 18.12 2.34
CA PHE A 272 -23.27 17.81 2.51
C PHE A 272 -23.85 16.83 1.47
N ASP A 273 -23.31 16.79 0.25
CA ASP A 273 -23.77 15.87 -0.80
C ASP A 273 -23.02 14.53 -0.79
N ASN A 274 -21.87 14.47 -0.11
CA ASN A 274 -21.12 13.24 0.18
C ASN A 274 -21.63 12.54 1.45
N ASN A 275 -22.78 12.96 1.98
CA ASN A 275 -23.42 12.31 3.12
C ASN A 275 -23.82 10.87 2.79
N LEU A 276 -23.22 9.93 3.51
CA LEU A 276 -23.57 8.52 3.58
C LEU A 276 -24.89 8.32 4.35
N TYR A 277 -26.01 8.84 3.84
CA TYR A 277 -27.32 8.51 4.39
C TYR A 277 -27.72 7.09 3.96
N ASP A 278 -27.45 6.11 4.83
CA ASP A 278 -28.16 4.84 4.76
C ASP A 278 -29.55 5.02 5.38
N ARG A 279 -30.61 4.87 4.58
CA ARG A 279 -32.00 4.94 5.08
C ARG A 279 -32.33 3.77 6.02
N ASN A 280 -31.55 2.71 6.02
CA ASN A 280 -31.84 1.47 6.76
C ASN A 280 -31.18 1.41 8.15
N HIS A 281 -30.19 2.27 8.44
CA HIS A 281 -29.51 2.32 9.74
C HIS A 281 -29.37 3.76 10.27
N PRO A 282 -30.26 4.22 11.18
CA PRO A 282 -30.25 5.58 11.72
C PRO A 282 -29.16 5.82 12.79
N GLN A 283 -28.02 5.13 12.70
CA GLN A 283 -26.86 5.48 13.51
C GLN A 283 -26.15 6.67 12.84
N MET A 284 -26.03 7.75 13.60
CA MET A 284 -25.58 9.06 13.18
C MET A 284 -24.14 9.03 12.61
N LYS A 285 -23.96 8.71 11.32
CA LYS A 285 -22.68 8.93 10.63
C LYS A 285 -22.42 10.44 10.62
N SER A 286 -21.38 10.91 11.29
CA SER A 286 -21.06 12.33 11.33
C SER A 286 -20.73 12.83 9.92
N MET A 287 -21.20 14.04 9.60
CA MET A 287 -20.89 14.66 8.31
C MET A 287 -19.37 14.86 8.18
N LEU A 288 -18.81 14.46 7.04
CA LEU A 288 -17.41 14.73 6.73
C LEU A 288 -17.22 16.23 6.52
N THR A 289 -16.20 16.83 7.13
CA THR A 289 -15.74 18.16 6.73
C THR A 289 -15.09 18.09 5.33
N THR A 290 -15.01 19.22 4.63
CA THR A 290 -14.28 19.29 3.36
C THR A 290 -12.80 18.92 3.56
N HIS A 291 -12.21 19.30 4.69
CA HIS A 291 -10.84 18.96 5.04
C HIS A 291 -10.65 17.44 5.20
N GLU A 292 -11.57 16.77 5.90
CA GLU A 292 -11.61 15.30 6.02
C GLU A 292 -11.71 14.61 4.66
N CYS A 293 -12.63 15.06 3.79
CA CYS A 293 -12.78 14.50 2.44
C CYS A 293 -11.47 14.58 1.64
N ARG A 294 -10.78 15.74 1.69
CA ARG A 294 -9.49 15.94 1.01
C ARG A 294 -8.44 14.99 1.54
N ILE A 295 -8.29 14.88 2.86
CA ILE A 295 -7.31 14.00 3.49
C ILE A 295 -7.57 12.54 3.12
N LEU A 296 -8.81 12.07 3.23
CA LEU A 296 -9.17 10.69 2.87
C LEU A 296 -8.87 10.39 1.40
N ARG A 297 -9.15 11.34 0.50
CA ARG A 297 -8.80 11.17 -0.90
C ARG A 297 -7.29 11.15 -1.13
N LEU A 298 -6.52 11.96 -0.41
CA LEU A 298 -5.05 11.95 -0.47
C LEU A 298 -4.46 10.64 0.06
N LEU A 299 -4.97 10.13 1.18
CA LEU A 299 -4.53 8.87 1.79
C LEU A 299 -4.86 7.65 0.91
N SER A 300 -5.97 7.67 0.19
CA SER A 300 -6.32 6.61 -0.76
C SER A 300 -5.56 6.70 -2.09
N SER A 301 -5.25 7.91 -2.58
CA SER A 301 -4.66 8.08 -3.92
C SER A 301 -3.12 8.17 -3.91
N ILE A 302 -2.55 8.91 -2.96
CA ILE A 302 -1.10 9.19 -2.88
C ILE A 302 -0.60 9.21 -1.41
N PRO A 303 -0.79 8.13 -0.62
CA PRO A 303 -0.53 8.15 0.82
C PRO A 303 0.91 8.48 1.22
N PHE A 304 1.89 8.23 0.33
CA PHE A 304 3.31 8.50 0.56
C PHE A 304 3.64 9.99 0.76
N ILE A 305 2.70 10.91 0.49
CA ILE A 305 2.87 12.33 0.85
C ILE A 305 2.81 12.57 2.36
N VAL A 306 2.23 11.62 3.10
CA VAL A 306 2.18 11.61 4.56
C VAL A 306 3.30 10.69 5.07
N PRO A 307 4.17 11.18 5.98
CA PRO A 307 5.22 10.35 6.57
C PRO A 307 4.67 9.06 7.17
N PHE A 308 5.44 7.96 7.05
CA PHE A 308 5.04 6.63 7.54
C PHE A 308 4.48 6.66 8.95
N MET A 309 5.19 7.27 9.91
CA MET A 309 4.77 7.33 11.31
C MET A 309 3.43 8.03 11.52
N LYS A 310 3.12 9.05 10.71
CA LYS A 310 1.84 9.75 10.78
C LYS A 310 0.69 8.87 10.26
N ARG A 311 0.95 8.02 9.25
CA ARG A 311 -0.03 7.02 8.79
C ARG A 311 -0.25 5.90 9.81
N VAL A 312 0.80 5.47 10.52
CA VAL A 312 0.69 4.51 11.64
C VAL A 312 -0.20 5.10 12.74
N GLU A 313 0.00 6.36 13.12
CA GLU A 313 -0.84 7.06 14.11
C GLU A 313 -2.32 7.12 13.67
N ILE A 314 -2.59 7.42 12.40
CA ILE A 314 -3.96 7.41 11.84
C ILE A 314 -4.59 6.01 11.95
N LEU A 315 -3.84 4.96 11.59
CA LEU A 315 -4.30 3.58 11.71
C LEU A 315 -4.62 3.22 13.17
N GLN A 316 -3.71 3.54 14.10
CA GLN A 316 -3.88 3.27 15.53
C GLN A 316 -5.09 3.99 16.11
N ASN A 317 -5.23 5.29 15.85
CA ASN A 317 -6.39 6.08 16.25
C ASN A 317 -7.70 5.46 15.73
N SER A 318 -7.68 4.96 14.49
CA SER A 318 -8.84 4.28 13.88
C SER A 318 -9.17 2.97 14.58
N THR A 319 -8.16 2.16 14.91
CA THR A 319 -8.35 0.90 15.66
C THR A 319 -8.81 1.13 17.09
N ASP A 320 -8.29 2.16 17.77
CA ASP A 320 -8.62 2.45 19.18
C ASP A 320 -10.07 2.91 19.32
N MET A 321 -10.57 3.69 18.37
CA MET A 321 -11.98 4.03 18.32
C MET A 321 -12.88 2.82 18.09
N LEU A 322 -12.48 1.86 17.24
CA LEU A 322 -13.21 0.59 17.13
C LEU A 322 -13.13 -0.19 18.44
N LYS A 323 -12.00 -0.21 19.15
CA LYS A 323 -11.91 -0.87 20.46
C LYS A 323 -12.86 -0.22 21.47
N LEU A 324 -13.01 1.10 21.46
CA LEU A 324 -14.00 1.79 22.28
C LEU A 324 -15.44 1.39 21.95
N GLU A 325 -15.75 1.06 20.69
CA GLU A 325 -17.09 0.59 20.29
C GLU A 325 -17.32 -0.89 20.68
N TYR A 326 -16.33 -1.76 20.47
CA TYR A 326 -16.50 -3.22 20.57
C TYR A 326 -16.03 -3.83 21.90
N GLN A 327 -15.16 -3.15 22.64
CA GLN A 327 -14.52 -3.67 23.85
C GLN A 327 -14.86 -2.86 25.11
N ASN A 328 -15.52 -1.70 24.98
CA ASN A 328 -15.89 -0.89 26.13
C ASN A 328 -17.03 -1.57 26.93
N PRO A 329 -16.78 -1.93 28.21
CA PRO A 329 -17.79 -2.57 29.05
C PRO A 329 -19.03 -1.68 29.27
N ASP A 330 -18.84 -0.36 29.34
CA ASP A 330 -19.91 0.61 29.63
C ASP A 330 -20.80 0.88 28.41
N ALA A 331 -20.26 0.73 27.19
CA ALA A 331 -21.02 0.85 25.94
C ALA A 331 -21.81 -0.42 25.61
N THR A 332 -21.37 -1.57 26.13
CA THR A 332 -21.97 -2.89 25.85
C THR A 332 -22.88 -3.31 27.00
N PHE A 333 -24.03 -2.64 27.15
CA PHE A 333 -25.01 -2.84 28.23
C PHE A 333 -25.62 -4.27 28.31
N LEU A 334 -25.26 -5.17 27.39
CA LEU A 334 -25.78 -6.53 27.28
C LEU A 334 -24.62 -7.54 27.34
N VAL A 335 -24.52 -8.25 28.48
CA VAL A 335 -23.82 -9.53 28.70
C VAL A 335 -22.58 -9.72 27.82
N ILE A 336 -21.41 -9.24 28.29
CA ILE A 336 -20.13 -9.71 27.73
C ILE A 336 -20.06 -11.22 28.01
N PRO A 337 -20.10 -12.10 26.99
CA PRO A 337 -19.91 -13.51 27.24
C PRO A 337 -18.50 -13.69 27.79
N ASN A 338 -18.38 -14.12 29.05
CA ASN A 338 -17.09 -14.41 29.67
C ASN A 338 -16.52 -15.75 29.16
N THR A 339 -16.50 -15.92 27.84
CA THR A 339 -16.13 -17.16 27.18
C THR A 339 -14.61 -17.22 27.12
N HIS A 340 -14.03 -18.15 27.88
CA HIS A 340 -12.61 -18.45 27.80
C HIS A 340 -12.41 -19.54 26.75
N TYR A 341 -11.55 -19.26 25.76
CA TYR A 341 -11.18 -20.24 24.75
C TYR A 341 -9.99 -21.04 25.26
N ARG A 342 -10.25 -22.29 25.63
CA ARG A 342 -9.23 -23.22 26.11
C ARG A 342 -8.40 -23.73 24.93
N ILE A 343 -7.10 -23.43 24.87
CA ILE A 343 -6.19 -23.80 23.77
C ILE A 343 -5.03 -24.63 24.33
N ARG A 344 -4.74 -25.78 23.72
CA ARG A 344 -3.60 -26.63 24.10
C ARG A 344 -2.33 -26.18 23.38
N ARG A 345 -1.20 -26.01 24.09
CA ARG A 345 0.08 -25.59 23.47
C ARG A 345 0.53 -26.47 22.30
N ASN A 346 0.33 -27.77 22.40
CA ASN A 346 0.73 -28.72 21.35
C ASN A 346 -0.22 -28.76 20.13
N TYR A 347 -1.37 -28.08 20.21
CA TYR A 347 -2.42 -28.09 19.18
C TYR A 347 -2.97 -26.68 18.95
N ILE A 348 -2.11 -25.66 19.05
CA ILE A 348 -2.52 -24.24 19.00
C ILE A 348 -3.31 -23.94 17.72
N TYR A 349 -2.83 -24.43 16.57
CA TYR A 349 -3.48 -24.16 15.29
C TYR A 349 -4.84 -24.84 15.21
N GLU A 350 -4.91 -26.12 15.53
CA GLU A 350 -6.11 -26.95 15.41
C GLU A 350 -7.20 -26.47 16.39
N ASP A 351 -6.82 -26.23 17.65
CA ASP A 351 -7.76 -25.73 18.66
C ASP A 351 -8.24 -24.31 18.34
N ALA A 352 -7.38 -23.45 17.76
CA ALA A 352 -7.75 -22.11 17.34
C ALA A 352 -8.70 -22.15 16.13
N PHE A 353 -8.39 -22.96 15.11
CA PHE A 353 -9.23 -23.10 13.93
C PHE A 353 -10.62 -23.64 14.29
N ASP A 354 -10.68 -24.67 15.14
CA ASP A 354 -11.94 -25.21 15.63
C ASP A 354 -12.73 -24.15 16.40
N LYS A 355 -12.13 -23.45 17.37
CA LYS A 355 -12.89 -22.58 18.30
C LYS A 355 -13.11 -21.15 17.83
N LEU A 356 -12.23 -20.60 16.99
CA LEU A 356 -12.19 -19.19 16.62
C LEU A 356 -12.49 -18.94 15.14
N SER A 357 -12.83 -19.99 14.38
CA SER A 357 -13.35 -19.85 13.02
C SER A 357 -14.57 -18.92 12.96
N ILE A 358 -14.91 -18.48 11.76
CA ILE A 358 -16.02 -17.54 11.54
C ILE A 358 -17.36 -18.09 12.06
N ASP A 359 -17.58 -19.40 11.96
CA ASP A 359 -18.82 -20.05 12.39
C ASP A 359 -19.01 -19.97 13.90
N ASN A 360 -17.92 -20.07 14.68
CA ASN A 360 -17.96 -20.09 16.13
C ASN A 360 -17.82 -18.70 16.76
N VAL A 361 -16.99 -17.84 16.17
CA VAL A 361 -16.78 -16.48 16.65
C VAL A 361 -16.93 -15.55 15.45
N PRO A 362 -18.12 -15.05 15.08
CA PRO A 362 -18.26 -14.17 13.90
C PRO A 362 -17.64 -12.77 14.06
N GLU A 363 -17.62 -12.22 15.28
CA GLU A 363 -17.06 -10.89 15.57
C GLU A 363 -15.76 -10.99 16.38
N LEU A 364 -14.61 -10.91 15.69
CA LEU A 364 -13.28 -11.04 16.29
C LEU A 364 -12.75 -9.72 16.85
N LYS A 365 -13.41 -8.57 16.65
CA LYS A 365 -12.99 -7.27 17.23
C LYS A 365 -13.16 -7.21 18.74
N ARG A 366 -14.01 -8.07 19.32
CA ARG A 366 -14.16 -8.20 20.78
C ARG A 366 -12.86 -8.72 21.42
N THR A 367 -12.69 -8.44 22.70
CA THR A 367 -11.55 -8.95 23.48
C THR A 367 -11.57 -10.48 23.50
N LEU A 368 -10.47 -11.10 23.07
CA LEU A 368 -10.29 -12.55 23.14
C LEU A 368 -9.73 -12.93 24.50
N ARG A 369 -10.41 -13.86 25.18
CA ARG A 369 -9.94 -14.43 26.45
C ARG A 369 -9.42 -15.83 26.23
N ILE A 370 -8.10 -15.99 26.24
CA ILE A 370 -7.44 -17.28 25.96
C ILE A 370 -7.00 -17.92 27.28
N GLN A 371 -7.29 -19.22 27.42
CA GLN A 371 -6.76 -20.05 28.49
C GLN A 371 -5.83 -21.11 27.89
N LEU A 372 -4.52 -20.95 28.11
CA LEU A 372 -3.53 -21.92 27.65
C LEU A 372 -3.50 -23.15 28.57
N VAL A 373 -3.28 -24.32 27.94
CA VAL A 373 -3.15 -25.61 28.59
C VAL A 373 -1.81 -26.21 28.18
N ASN A 374 -0.98 -26.54 29.17
CA ASN A 374 0.34 -27.08 28.94
C ASN A 374 0.29 -28.56 28.46
N ALA A 375 1.46 -29.13 28.17
CA ALA A 375 1.57 -30.51 27.70
C ALA A 375 1.04 -31.56 28.72
N ALA A 376 1.03 -31.22 30.01
CA ALA A 376 0.48 -32.07 31.07
C ALA A 376 -1.05 -31.96 31.22
N GLY A 377 -1.71 -31.13 30.41
CA GLY A 377 -3.16 -30.93 30.44
C GLY A 377 -3.65 -29.99 31.55
N LEU A 378 -2.72 -29.34 32.25
CA LEU A 378 -3.00 -28.38 33.32
C LEU A 378 -3.20 -26.98 32.73
N GLU A 379 -4.12 -26.22 33.32
CA GLU A 379 -4.35 -24.82 32.97
C GLU A 379 -3.15 -23.99 33.45
N GLU A 380 -2.59 -23.19 32.54
CA GLU A 380 -1.49 -22.30 32.88
C GLU A 380 -1.99 -21.13 33.72
N ALA A 381 -1.21 -20.81 34.77
CA ALA A 381 -1.53 -19.70 35.66
C ALA A 381 -1.35 -18.37 34.90
N GLY A 382 -2.45 -17.67 34.67
CA GLY A 382 -2.44 -16.35 34.06
C GLY A 382 -3.80 -15.67 34.20
N VAL A 383 -3.84 -14.53 34.86
CA VAL A 383 -5.03 -13.66 34.83
C VAL A 383 -5.01 -12.92 33.50
N ASP A 384 -6.07 -13.07 32.71
CA ASP A 384 -6.18 -12.46 31.38
C ASP A 384 -6.32 -10.93 31.45
N GLY A 385 -5.18 -10.28 31.68
CA GLY A 385 -4.95 -8.85 31.42
C GLY A 385 -4.41 -8.60 30.01
N GLY A 386 -4.58 -9.54 29.07
CA GLY A 386 -4.15 -9.44 27.68
C GLY A 386 -2.81 -10.11 27.33
N GLY A 387 -1.96 -10.45 28.30
CA GLY A 387 -0.64 -11.07 28.04
C GLY A 387 -0.72 -12.46 27.40
N VAL A 388 -1.62 -13.32 27.90
CA VAL A 388 -1.84 -14.68 27.38
C VAL A 388 -2.39 -14.64 25.96
N SER A 389 -3.36 -13.77 25.69
CA SER A 389 -3.92 -13.58 24.35
C SER A 389 -2.88 -13.04 23.34
N ARG A 390 -1.95 -12.19 23.78
CA ARG A 390 -0.82 -11.72 22.95
C ARG A 390 0.14 -12.85 22.59
N GLU A 391 0.55 -13.65 23.58
CA GLU A 391 1.42 -14.81 23.36
C GLU A 391 0.75 -15.81 22.41
N PHE A 392 -0.50 -16.20 22.70
CA PHE A 392 -1.27 -17.11 21.87
C PHE A 392 -1.30 -16.66 20.41
N LEU A 393 -1.57 -15.37 20.15
CA LEU A 393 -1.65 -14.87 18.79
C LEU A 393 -0.30 -14.92 18.06
N ALA A 394 0.79 -14.58 18.76
CA ALA A 394 2.14 -14.69 18.21
C ALA A 394 2.55 -16.13 17.93
N GLU A 395 2.25 -17.07 18.82
CA GLU A 395 2.50 -18.51 18.62
C GLU A 395 1.64 -19.09 17.51
N PHE A 396 0.35 -18.73 17.47
CA PHE A 396 -0.55 -19.12 16.40
C PHE A 396 0.00 -18.70 15.04
N MET A 397 0.44 -17.44 14.88
CA MET A 397 1.02 -16.98 13.62
C MET A 397 2.22 -17.82 13.19
N LYS A 398 3.13 -18.14 14.11
CA LYS A 398 4.28 -19.01 13.80
C LYS A 398 3.84 -20.38 13.30
N THR A 399 2.85 -21.00 13.95
CA THR A 399 2.34 -22.32 13.52
C THR A 399 1.54 -22.28 12.22
N ALA A 400 0.82 -21.17 11.95
CA ALA A 400 -0.01 -20.99 10.77
C ALA A 400 0.84 -20.74 9.51
N PHE A 401 1.94 -20.01 9.66
CA PHE A 401 2.87 -19.66 8.59
C PHE A 401 4.04 -20.65 8.43
N ASP A 402 4.12 -21.69 9.26
CA ASP A 402 5.13 -22.75 9.13
C ASP A 402 5.00 -23.45 7.75
N PRO A 403 6.06 -23.44 6.90
CA PRO A 403 6.03 -24.13 5.63
C PRO A 403 5.72 -25.63 5.72
N ASN A 404 6.05 -26.27 6.84
CA ASN A 404 5.75 -27.70 7.05
C ASN A 404 4.25 -27.98 7.16
N ARG A 405 3.44 -26.97 7.47
CA ARG A 405 1.97 -27.08 7.47
C ARG A 405 1.39 -27.07 6.06
N GLY A 406 2.14 -26.57 5.07
CA GLY A 406 1.78 -26.64 3.67
C GLY A 406 0.92 -25.49 3.13
N PHE A 407 0.42 -24.58 3.97
CA PHE A 407 -0.30 -23.37 3.50
C PHE A 407 0.64 -22.29 2.96
N PHE A 408 1.85 -22.18 3.48
CA PHE A 408 2.83 -21.21 3.01
C PHE A 408 4.10 -21.92 2.55
N VAL A 409 4.84 -21.29 1.66
CA VAL A 409 6.16 -21.73 1.20
C VAL A 409 7.12 -20.55 1.24
N CYS A 410 8.41 -20.85 1.29
CA CYS A 410 9.46 -19.84 1.30
C CYS A 410 10.05 -19.65 -0.11
N ASN A 411 10.41 -18.40 -0.44
CA ASN A 411 11.32 -18.13 -1.55
C ASN A 411 12.78 -18.32 -1.12
N ASN A 412 13.73 -17.99 -2.02
CA ASN A 412 15.16 -18.09 -1.75
C ASN A 412 15.65 -17.18 -0.60
N ASN A 413 14.87 -16.16 -0.24
CA ASN A 413 15.17 -15.22 0.85
C ASN A 413 14.50 -15.63 2.18
N ASN A 414 13.90 -16.82 2.27
CA ASN A 414 13.07 -17.28 3.39
C ASN A 414 11.82 -16.41 3.67
N GLU A 415 11.35 -15.67 2.67
CA GLU A 415 10.11 -14.92 2.76
C GLU A 415 8.93 -15.80 2.35
N LEU A 416 7.85 -15.70 3.12
CA LEU A 416 6.69 -16.55 3.05
C LEU A 416 5.64 -16.01 2.09
N TYR A 417 5.06 -16.91 1.29
CA TYR A 417 3.93 -16.61 0.41
C TYR A 417 2.99 -17.83 0.30
N PRO A 418 1.73 -17.63 -0.13
CA PRO A 418 0.77 -18.73 -0.23
C PRO A 418 1.27 -19.84 -1.14
N ASN A 419 1.14 -21.10 -0.70
CA ASN A 419 1.53 -22.27 -1.48
C ASN A 419 0.64 -22.42 -2.73
N PRO A 420 1.21 -22.33 -3.95
CA PRO A 420 0.49 -22.57 -5.20
C PRO A 420 -0.20 -23.94 -5.26
N ASN A 421 0.44 -24.95 -4.66
CA ASN A 421 0.04 -26.35 -4.78
C ASN A 421 -0.78 -26.84 -3.57
N VAL A 422 -1.26 -25.93 -2.72
CA VAL A 422 -2.00 -26.26 -1.49
C VAL A 422 -3.24 -27.13 -1.73
N SER A 423 -3.89 -26.98 -2.89
CA SER A 423 -5.08 -27.75 -3.28
C SER A 423 -4.84 -29.25 -3.39
N VAL A 424 -3.60 -29.68 -3.56
CA VAL A 424 -3.19 -31.09 -3.56
C VAL A 424 -3.07 -31.64 -2.13
N ILE A 425 -2.78 -30.77 -1.15
CA ILE A 425 -2.58 -31.13 0.26
C ILE A 425 -3.91 -31.10 1.01
N CYS A 426 -4.67 -30.01 0.87
CA CYS A 426 -5.87 -29.72 1.65
C CYS A 426 -6.96 -29.21 0.69
N PRO A 427 -8.05 -29.95 0.47
CA PRO A 427 -9.12 -29.55 -0.46
C PRO A 427 -9.87 -28.27 -0.06
N ASP A 428 -10.05 -28.04 1.25
CA ASP A 428 -10.76 -26.94 1.90
C ASP A 428 -9.82 -25.81 2.36
N TYR A 429 -8.69 -25.66 1.67
CA TYR A 429 -7.66 -24.68 1.99
C TYR A 429 -8.15 -23.23 2.03
N ASP A 430 -9.22 -22.90 1.29
CA ASP A 430 -9.79 -21.55 1.25
C ASP A 430 -10.32 -21.11 2.62
N VAL A 431 -10.94 -22.02 3.38
CA VAL A 431 -11.40 -21.73 4.75
C VAL A 431 -10.21 -21.50 5.70
N HIS A 432 -9.12 -22.25 5.50
CA HIS A 432 -7.89 -22.06 6.26
C HIS A 432 -7.21 -20.72 5.95
N TYR A 433 -7.06 -20.32 4.70
CA TYR A 433 -6.51 -18.98 4.38
C TYR A 433 -7.40 -17.87 4.92
N GLU A 434 -8.73 -17.99 4.81
CA GLU A 434 -9.66 -17.04 5.41
C GLU A 434 -9.45 -16.94 6.92
N PHE A 435 -9.32 -18.06 7.63
CA PHE A 435 -9.05 -18.05 9.05
C PHE A 435 -7.69 -17.42 9.40
N ILE A 436 -6.61 -17.78 8.68
CA ILE A 436 -5.27 -17.23 8.94
C ILE A 436 -5.26 -15.71 8.69
N GLY A 437 -5.84 -15.26 7.57
CA GLY A 437 -5.97 -13.83 7.26
C GLY A 437 -6.76 -13.08 8.32
N ARG A 438 -7.85 -13.68 8.81
CA ARG A 438 -8.66 -13.14 9.90
C ARG A 438 -7.89 -12.98 11.21
N MET A 439 -7.11 -13.98 11.59
CA MET A 439 -6.27 -13.93 12.78
C MET A 439 -5.13 -12.91 12.60
N LEU A 440 -4.55 -12.75 11.40
CA LEU A 440 -3.56 -11.69 11.14
C LEU A 440 -4.20 -10.31 11.25
N GLY A 441 -5.43 -10.14 10.74
CA GLY A 441 -6.22 -8.94 10.94
C GLY A 441 -6.44 -8.63 12.43
N LYS A 442 -6.67 -9.66 13.26
CA LYS A 442 -6.73 -9.51 14.72
C LYS A 442 -5.41 -9.04 15.32
N ALA A 443 -4.27 -9.53 14.85
CA ALA A 443 -2.95 -9.09 15.34
C ALA A 443 -2.72 -7.60 15.04
N ILE A 444 -3.00 -7.18 13.80
CA ILE A 444 -2.90 -5.77 13.39
C ILE A 444 -3.86 -4.90 14.22
N TYR A 445 -5.11 -5.33 14.38
CA TYR A 445 -6.13 -4.62 15.16
C TYR A 445 -5.72 -4.41 16.63
N GLU A 446 -5.11 -5.42 17.26
CA GLU A 446 -4.66 -5.35 18.65
C GLU A 446 -3.28 -4.69 18.82
N ASN A 447 -2.64 -4.23 17.73
CA ASN A 447 -1.26 -3.73 17.71
C ASN A 447 -0.23 -4.77 18.24
N ILE A 448 -0.44 -6.04 17.90
CA ILE A 448 0.44 -7.16 18.28
C ILE A 448 1.38 -7.44 17.11
N LEU A 449 2.69 -7.34 17.36
CA LEU A 449 3.70 -7.62 16.34
C LEU A 449 3.92 -9.13 16.24
N VAL A 450 3.96 -9.65 15.02
CA VAL A 450 4.16 -11.07 14.73
C VAL A 450 5.34 -11.25 13.79
N ASP A 451 6.26 -12.11 14.18
CA ASP A 451 7.52 -12.32 13.46
C ASP A 451 7.32 -13.30 12.29
N VAL A 452 6.76 -12.77 11.21
CA VAL A 452 6.44 -13.52 9.99
C VAL A 452 7.00 -12.74 8.80
N PRO A 453 8.11 -13.18 8.18
CA PRO A 453 8.70 -12.52 7.03
C PRO A 453 7.85 -12.82 5.79
N LEU A 454 6.97 -11.93 5.38
CA LEU A 454 6.11 -12.12 4.21
C LEU A 454 6.78 -11.58 2.95
N ALA A 455 6.65 -12.29 1.84
CA ALA A 455 7.22 -11.87 0.56
C ALA A 455 6.56 -10.58 0.07
N GLU A 456 7.37 -9.67 -0.49
CA GLU A 456 6.92 -8.33 -0.90
C GLU A 456 5.74 -8.38 -1.88
N PHE A 457 5.77 -9.30 -2.86
CA PHE A 457 4.70 -9.46 -3.84
C PHE A 457 3.37 -9.92 -3.20
N PHE A 458 3.43 -10.74 -2.14
CA PHE A 458 2.25 -11.17 -1.40
C PHE A 458 1.67 -10.01 -0.59
N LEU A 459 2.52 -9.25 0.10
CA LEU A 459 2.10 -8.03 0.82
C LEU A 459 1.47 -6.98 -0.10
N SER A 460 2.03 -6.80 -1.31
CA SER A 460 1.44 -5.90 -2.31
C SER A 460 -0.01 -6.27 -2.67
N LYS A 461 -0.36 -7.55 -2.62
CA LYS A 461 -1.74 -8.02 -2.84
C LYS A 461 -2.67 -7.62 -1.71
N LEU A 462 -2.19 -7.61 -0.47
CA LEU A 462 -2.98 -7.22 0.70
C LEU A 462 -3.33 -5.73 0.69
N VAL A 463 -2.46 -4.90 0.12
CA VAL A 463 -2.59 -3.43 0.04
C VAL A 463 -3.48 -2.99 -1.14
N GLY A 464 -4.13 -3.90 -1.87
CA GLY A 464 -5.11 -3.56 -2.91
C GLY A 464 -4.57 -2.83 -4.14
N LYS A 465 -3.26 -2.57 -4.21
CA LYS A 465 -2.64 -1.90 -5.37
C LYS A 465 -2.58 -2.88 -6.52
N ASN A 466 -3.11 -2.47 -7.67
CA ASN A 466 -2.91 -3.16 -8.94
C ASN A 466 -1.41 -3.27 -9.17
N PHE A 467 -0.90 -4.46 -8.89
CA PHE A 467 0.46 -4.89 -9.20
C PHE A 467 0.61 -5.14 -10.69
N ASP A 468 0.12 -4.20 -11.48
CA ASP A 468 0.26 -4.22 -12.90
C ASP A 468 1.69 -3.76 -13.15
N GLN A 469 2.53 -4.72 -13.57
CA GLN A 469 3.73 -4.51 -14.37
C GLN A 469 5.11 -4.43 -13.67
N CYS A 470 5.29 -4.88 -12.42
CA CYS A 470 6.67 -5.05 -11.92
C CYS A 470 7.21 -6.45 -12.25
N LEU A 471 7.75 -6.61 -13.46
CA LEU A 471 8.54 -7.79 -13.85
C LEU A 471 9.61 -8.13 -12.81
N ASN A 472 10.18 -7.12 -12.17
CA ASN A 472 11.25 -7.26 -11.17
C ASN A 472 10.81 -8.06 -9.94
N SER A 473 9.53 -8.05 -9.61
CA SER A 473 9.03 -8.85 -8.48
C SER A 473 8.97 -10.33 -8.78
N LEU A 474 9.05 -10.74 -10.05
CA LEU A 474 9.25 -12.14 -10.37
C LEU A 474 10.61 -12.64 -9.85
N ALA A 475 11.62 -11.75 -9.76
CA ALA A 475 12.94 -12.11 -9.24
C ALA A 475 12.89 -12.54 -7.77
N SER A 476 11.90 -12.07 -6.98
CA SER A 476 11.75 -12.52 -5.59
C SER A 476 11.02 -13.87 -5.47
N ILE A 477 10.32 -14.32 -6.51
CA ILE A 477 9.71 -15.66 -6.56
C ILE A 477 10.69 -16.67 -7.16
N ASP A 478 11.17 -16.37 -8.36
CA ASP A 478 12.03 -17.23 -9.16
C ASP A 478 13.08 -16.38 -9.91
N PRO A 479 14.27 -16.19 -9.31
CA PRO A 479 15.35 -15.42 -9.91
C PRO A 479 15.82 -15.99 -11.25
N ASP A 480 15.78 -17.31 -11.42
CA ASP A 480 16.26 -17.98 -12.63
C ASP A 480 15.26 -17.76 -13.77
N LEU A 481 13.97 -17.90 -13.52
CA LEU A 481 12.92 -17.57 -14.48
C LEU A 481 12.99 -16.11 -14.88
N TYR A 482 13.08 -15.18 -13.92
CA TYR A 482 13.24 -13.75 -14.18
C TYR A 482 14.43 -13.46 -15.10
N ARG A 483 15.61 -14.03 -14.79
CA ARG A 483 16.82 -13.88 -15.60
C ARG A 483 16.61 -14.42 -17.02
N ASN A 484 15.98 -15.58 -17.16
CA ASN A 484 15.77 -16.23 -18.45
C ASN A 484 14.80 -15.45 -19.34
N ILE A 485 13.66 -14.99 -18.81
CA ILE A 485 12.67 -14.24 -19.60
C ILE A 485 13.15 -12.82 -19.92
N THR A 486 13.94 -12.20 -19.04
CA THR A 486 14.51 -10.86 -19.29
C THR A 486 15.53 -10.91 -20.43
N LYS A 487 16.33 -11.99 -20.51
CA LYS A 487 17.27 -12.21 -21.63
C LYS A 487 16.58 -12.28 -23.00
N LEU A 488 15.31 -12.70 -23.06
CA LEU A 488 14.56 -12.77 -24.32
C LEU A 488 14.39 -11.38 -24.96
N ARG A 489 14.34 -10.30 -24.17
CA ARG A 489 14.24 -8.92 -24.69
C ARG A 489 15.47 -8.52 -25.52
N GLN A 490 16.63 -9.04 -25.17
CA GLN A 490 17.91 -8.71 -25.81
C GLN A 490 18.36 -9.78 -26.82
N TYR A 491 17.54 -10.80 -27.06
CA TYR A 491 17.88 -11.91 -27.93
C TYR A 491 17.90 -11.48 -29.40
N LYS A 492 19.08 -11.60 -30.03
CA LYS A 492 19.31 -11.19 -31.42
C LYS A 492 19.17 -12.33 -32.44
N GLY A 493 19.09 -13.58 -32.00
CA GLY A 493 18.96 -14.76 -32.86
C GLY A 493 17.55 -14.98 -33.40
N ASP A 494 17.31 -16.15 -34.00
CA ASP A 494 16.01 -16.58 -34.48
C ASP A 494 15.16 -17.15 -33.34
N PHE A 495 14.01 -16.53 -33.09
CA PHE A 495 13.09 -16.96 -32.03
C PHE A 495 12.50 -18.35 -32.27
N SER A 496 12.46 -18.80 -33.53
CA SER A 496 11.95 -20.12 -33.91
C SER A 496 12.78 -21.25 -33.30
N GLU A 497 14.08 -21.01 -33.06
CA GLU A 497 15.01 -21.98 -32.47
C GLU A 497 14.75 -22.20 -30.96
N LEU A 498 14.08 -21.26 -30.29
CA LEU A 498 13.80 -21.35 -28.85
C LEU A 498 12.65 -22.31 -28.54
N GLY A 499 11.80 -22.63 -29.53
CA GLY A 499 10.66 -23.53 -29.36
C GLY A 499 9.64 -23.06 -28.30
N LEU A 500 9.54 -21.75 -28.10
CA LEU A 500 8.63 -21.15 -27.13
C LEU A 500 7.26 -20.87 -27.76
N ASP A 501 6.21 -21.20 -27.01
CA ASP A 501 4.83 -20.86 -27.29
C ASP A 501 4.23 -20.08 -26.09
N PHE A 502 2.98 -19.66 -26.17
CA PHE A 502 2.31 -18.97 -25.07
C PHE A 502 1.73 -19.97 -24.04
N THR A 503 2.57 -20.88 -23.53
CA THR A 503 2.24 -21.80 -22.45
C THR A 503 3.26 -21.75 -21.31
N ILE A 504 2.86 -22.21 -20.13
CA ILE A 504 3.74 -22.38 -18.97
C ILE A 504 3.62 -23.80 -18.40
N SER A 505 4.76 -24.42 -18.07
CA SER A 505 4.81 -25.72 -17.41
C SER A 505 4.87 -25.53 -15.89
N VAL A 506 3.88 -26.08 -15.17
CA VAL A 506 3.80 -26.07 -13.70
C VAL A 506 3.99 -27.49 -13.17
N ASN A 507 4.69 -27.62 -12.05
CA ASN A 507 4.91 -28.90 -11.38
C ASN A 507 4.15 -28.94 -10.05
N GLU A 508 3.11 -29.77 -10.00
CA GLU A 508 2.28 -30.01 -8.81
C GLU A 508 2.74 -31.33 -8.17
N TYR A 509 3.73 -31.26 -7.26
CA TYR A 509 4.30 -32.42 -6.53
C TYR A 509 4.68 -33.62 -7.42
N GLY A 510 5.38 -33.36 -8.53
CA GLY A 510 5.86 -34.38 -9.47
C GLY A 510 4.94 -34.57 -10.69
N LYS A 511 3.73 -34.00 -10.68
CA LYS A 511 2.84 -34.00 -11.83
C LYS A 511 3.04 -32.74 -12.67
N ARG A 512 3.56 -32.91 -13.89
CA ARG A 512 3.71 -31.81 -14.85
C ARG A 512 2.37 -31.46 -15.49
N LYS A 513 2.01 -30.19 -15.48
CA LYS A 513 0.83 -29.62 -16.15
C LYS A 513 1.27 -28.48 -17.07
N VAL A 514 0.72 -28.40 -18.27
CA VAL A 514 0.96 -27.31 -19.21
C VAL A 514 -0.29 -26.43 -19.25
N ILE A 515 -0.11 -25.14 -19.04
CA ILE A 515 -1.20 -24.17 -18.91
C ILE A 515 -1.05 -23.12 -20.02
N PRO A 516 -2.07 -22.90 -20.87
CA PRO A 516 -2.04 -21.83 -21.85
C PRO A 516 -2.13 -20.45 -21.16
N LEU A 517 -1.29 -19.52 -21.58
CA LEU A 517 -1.25 -18.15 -21.04
C LEU A 517 -2.26 -17.21 -21.70
N LYS A 518 -2.73 -17.57 -22.90
CA LYS A 518 -3.79 -16.89 -23.65
C LYS A 518 -4.54 -17.90 -24.52
N ASP A 519 -5.65 -17.45 -25.10
CA ASP A 519 -6.45 -18.27 -26.03
C ASP A 519 -5.57 -18.81 -27.17
N ASN A 520 -5.67 -20.12 -27.42
CA ASN A 520 -4.84 -20.86 -28.38
C ASN A 520 -3.32 -20.69 -28.17
N GLY A 521 -2.87 -20.44 -26.94
CA GLY A 521 -1.47 -20.13 -26.63
C GLY A 521 -0.45 -21.18 -27.09
N SER A 522 -0.82 -22.46 -27.12
CA SER A 522 0.02 -23.56 -27.62
C SER A 522 0.24 -23.55 -29.13
N GLU A 523 -0.59 -22.83 -29.89
CA GLU A 523 -0.48 -22.72 -31.36
C GLU A 523 0.26 -21.44 -31.77
N ILE A 524 0.53 -20.54 -30.83
CA ILE A 524 1.11 -19.22 -31.08
C ILE A 524 2.58 -19.27 -30.66
N SER A 525 3.49 -19.19 -31.63
CA SER A 525 4.92 -19.12 -31.35
C SER A 525 5.32 -17.74 -30.81
N VAL A 526 6.29 -17.73 -29.91
CA VAL A 526 6.93 -16.49 -29.45
C VAL A 526 7.87 -15.98 -30.54
N THR A 527 7.77 -14.68 -30.85
CA THR A 527 8.50 -13.97 -31.88
C THR A 527 9.06 -12.67 -31.31
N ARG A 528 9.95 -11.99 -32.06
CA ARG A 528 10.49 -10.68 -31.65
C ARG A 528 9.39 -9.64 -31.40
N ASP A 529 8.30 -9.68 -32.16
CA ASP A 529 7.23 -8.69 -32.08
C ASP A 529 6.32 -8.92 -30.87
N ASN A 530 6.16 -10.18 -30.42
CA ASN A 530 5.26 -10.55 -29.34
C ASN A 530 5.97 -10.97 -28.02
N VAL A 531 7.32 -10.95 -27.98
CA VAL A 531 8.10 -11.38 -26.80
C VAL A 531 7.74 -10.61 -25.53
N ASN A 532 7.47 -9.31 -25.64
CA ASN A 532 7.10 -8.49 -24.49
C ASN A 532 5.72 -8.90 -23.93
N GLU A 533 4.79 -9.31 -24.80
CA GLU A 533 3.49 -9.86 -24.39
C GLU A 533 3.68 -11.20 -23.66
N TYR A 534 4.51 -12.09 -24.20
CA TYR A 534 4.84 -13.37 -23.56
C TYR A 534 5.44 -13.17 -22.16
N ILE A 535 6.43 -12.28 -22.02
CA ILE A 535 7.05 -11.96 -20.73
C ILE A 535 6.00 -11.44 -19.74
N ALA A 536 5.15 -10.52 -20.17
CA ALA A 536 4.10 -9.96 -19.33
C ALA A 536 3.10 -11.03 -18.85
N LEU A 537 2.71 -11.96 -19.74
CA LEU A 537 1.78 -13.04 -19.41
C LEU A 537 2.40 -14.07 -18.46
N VAL A 538 3.67 -14.45 -18.65
CA VAL A 538 4.39 -15.34 -17.72
C VAL A 538 4.49 -14.71 -16.33
N ALA A 539 4.90 -13.44 -16.26
CA ALA A 539 4.99 -12.71 -15.00
C ALA A 539 3.61 -12.58 -14.33
N GLY A 540 2.58 -12.21 -15.09
CA GLY A 540 1.20 -12.10 -14.60
C GLY A 540 0.65 -13.43 -14.08
N TYR A 541 0.95 -14.54 -14.75
CA TYR A 541 0.56 -15.87 -14.28
C TYR A 541 1.19 -16.19 -12.92
N LYS A 542 2.51 -16.04 -12.80
CA LYS A 542 3.26 -16.39 -11.59
C LYS A 542 2.97 -15.49 -10.39
N LEU A 543 2.79 -14.19 -10.62
CA LEU A 543 2.56 -13.22 -9.55
C LEU A 543 1.09 -13.17 -9.12
N HIS A 544 0.15 -13.47 -10.03
CA HIS A 544 -1.28 -13.23 -9.80
C HIS A 544 -2.10 -14.50 -9.87
N VAL A 545 -2.13 -15.15 -11.03
CA VAL A 545 -3.07 -16.25 -11.32
C VAL A 545 -2.80 -17.46 -10.42
N GLU A 546 -1.53 -17.81 -10.22
CA GLU A 546 -1.10 -19.02 -9.50
C GLU A 546 -1.51 -19.03 -8.02
N VAL A 547 -1.61 -17.85 -7.37
CA VAL A 547 -1.95 -17.70 -5.95
C VAL A 547 -3.26 -16.94 -5.70
N GLU A 548 -4.03 -16.65 -6.76
CA GLU A 548 -5.18 -15.72 -6.69
C GLU A 548 -6.23 -16.15 -5.66
N LYS A 549 -6.61 -17.43 -5.67
CA LYS A 549 -7.67 -17.94 -4.80
C LYS A 549 -7.26 -17.91 -3.33
N GLN A 550 -6.02 -18.28 -3.03
CA GLN A 550 -5.43 -18.23 -1.70
C GLN A 550 -5.41 -16.79 -1.17
N CYS A 551 -4.91 -15.86 -1.98
CA CYS A 551 -4.87 -14.44 -1.65
C CYS A 551 -6.27 -13.86 -1.41
N LYS A 552 -7.25 -14.18 -2.26
CA LYS A 552 -8.64 -13.71 -2.09
C LYS A 552 -9.25 -14.19 -0.77
N SER A 553 -9.12 -15.47 -0.44
CA SER A 553 -9.60 -16.02 0.83
C SER A 553 -8.90 -15.36 2.02
N PHE A 554 -7.58 -15.21 1.96
CA PHE A 554 -6.80 -14.55 3.01
C PHE A 554 -7.23 -13.10 3.23
N ILE A 555 -7.33 -12.30 2.16
CA ILE A 555 -7.76 -10.90 2.20
C ILE A 555 -9.19 -10.80 2.74
N ARG A 556 -10.08 -11.70 2.32
CA ARG A 556 -11.46 -11.75 2.83
C ARG A 556 -11.50 -11.94 4.34
N GLY A 557 -10.68 -12.84 4.88
CA GLY A 557 -10.57 -13.04 6.33
C GLY A 557 -10.04 -11.82 7.06
N LEU A 558 -8.93 -11.26 6.54
CA LEU A 558 -8.29 -10.06 7.08
C LEU A 558 -9.26 -8.86 7.13
N SER A 559 -10.03 -8.65 6.06
CA SER A 559 -10.98 -7.56 5.92
C SER A 559 -12.17 -7.64 6.89
N MET A 560 -12.42 -8.78 7.52
CA MET A 560 -13.46 -8.92 8.56
C MET A 560 -13.09 -8.19 9.86
N VAL A 561 -11.78 -8.02 10.11
CA VAL A 561 -11.28 -7.41 11.35
C VAL A 561 -10.75 -6.01 11.11
N VAL A 562 -9.93 -5.82 10.07
CA VAL A 562 -9.33 -4.53 9.70
C VAL A 562 -9.74 -4.18 8.27
N PRO A 563 -10.38 -3.02 8.02
CA PRO A 563 -10.67 -2.57 6.67
C PRO A 563 -9.41 -2.51 5.81
N VAL A 564 -9.46 -3.09 4.61
CA VAL A 564 -8.29 -3.19 3.71
C VAL A 564 -7.82 -1.80 3.29
N GLU A 565 -8.75 -0.86 3.13
CA GLU A 565 -8.51 0.55 2.78
C GLU A 565 -7.57 1.25 3.76
N TRP A 566 -7.55 0.82 5.03
CA TRP A 566 -6.61 1.35 6.01
C TRP A 566 -5.19 0.88 5.74
N LEU A 567 -5.03 -0.33 5.19
CA LEU A 567 -3.75 -0.91 4.82
C LEU A 567 -3.23 -0.38 3.48
N GLU A 568 -4.13 0.06 2.57
CA GLU A 568 -3.77 0.70 1.29
C GLU A 568 -2.91 1.96 1.45
N MET A 569 -2.99 2.59 2.63
CA MET A 569 -2.13 3.70 3.02
C MET A 569 -0.65 3.33 3.01
N PHE A 570 -0.28 2.05 3.13
CA PHE A 570 1.10 1.60 3.27
C PHE A 570 1.66 1.03 1.96
N THR A 571 2.98 0.97 1.86
CA THR A 571 3.67 0.15 0.86
C THR A 571 3.81 -1.29 1.37
N ALA A 572 4.18 -2.24 0.52
CA ALA A 572 4.43 -3.62 0.96
C ALA A 572 5.48 -3.69 2.07
N LYS A 573 6.62 -2.99 1.90
CA LYS A 573 7.68 -2.89 2.93
C LYS A 573 7.19 -2.26 4.23
N GLU A 574 6.38 -1.21 4.15
CA GLU A 574 5.79 -0.58 5.33
C GLU A 574 4.76 -1.48 6.03
N LEU A 575 3.99 -2.26 5.27
CA LEU A 575 3.06 -3.24 5.82
C LEU A 575 3.82 -4.37 6.54
N GLN A 576 4.96 -4.83 6.01
CA GLN A 576 5.83 -5.77 6.73
C GLN A 576 6.28 -5.18 8.08
N VAL A 577 6.65 -3.90 8.10
CA VAL A 577 7.04 -3.20 9.33
C VAL A 577 5.86 -3.06 10.30
N LEU A 578 4.64 -2.86 9.81
CA LEU A 578 3.43 -2.88 10.65
C LEU A 578 3.17 -4.24 11.28
N ILE A 579 3.37 -5.32 10.51
CA ILE A 579 3.10 -6.69 10.95
C ILE A 579 4.16 -7.17 11.94
N SER A 580 5.44 -7.02 11.61
CA SER A 580 6.54 -7.62 12.38
C SER A 580 7.31 -6.63 13.25
N GLY A 581 7.08 -5.33 13.09
CA GLY A 581 7.91 -4.30 13.70
C GLY A 581 9.14 -3.98 12.85
N LYS A 582 9.81 -2.89 13.20
CA LYS A 582 11.06 -2.50 12.54
C LYS A 582 12.18 -3.48 12.93
N ASP A 583 12.91 -3.93 11.92
CA ASP A 583 14.19 -4.61 12.10
C ASP A 583 15.29 -3.57 12.35
N ILE A 584 15.23 -2.93 13.51
CA ILE A 584 16.24 -1.97 13.97
C ILE A 584 16.73 -2.40 15.36
N PRO A 585 17.98 -2.08 15.71
CA PRO A 585 18.47 -2.26 17.07
C PRO A 585 17.56 -1.56 18.08
N ILE A 586 17.38 -2.19 19.24
CA ILE A 586 16.64 -1.61 20.36
C ILE A 586 17.40 -0.39 20.89
N ASP A 587 16.75 0.76 20.87
CA ASP A 587 17.25 1.97 21.52
C ASP A 587 17.11 1.81 23.05
N VAL A 588 18.24 1.49 23.69
CA VAL A 588 18.31 1.30 25.14
C VAL A 588 17.96 2.57 25.90
N GLU A 589 18.28 3.75 25.35
CA GLU A 589 18.02 5.02 26.00
C GLU A 589 16.53 5.38 25.94
N ASP A 590 15.86 5.14 24.80
CA ASP A 590 14.39 5.27 24.71
C ASP A 590 13.68 4.30 25.67
N LEU A 591 14.13 3.04 25.74
CA LEU A 591 13.57 2.05 26.68
C LEU A 591 13.74 2.50 28.14
N LYS A 592 14.94 2.96 28.51
CA LYS A 592 15.26 3.45 29.86
C LYS A 592 14.41 4.65 30.24
N ASN A 593 14.25 5.62 29.34
CA ASN A 593 13.43 6.82 29.56
C ASN A 593 11.94 6.53 29.72
N ASN A 594 11.46 5.38 29.23
CA ASN A 594 10.07 4.96 29.33
C ASN A 594 9.84 3.81 30.33
N THR A 595 10.84 3.47 31.14
CA THR A 595 10.76 2.42 32.17
C THR A 595 10.23 2.94 33.51
N VAL A 596 9.32 2.20 34.13
CA VAL A 596 8.77 2.47 35.47
C VAL A 596 9.40 1.56 36.51
N TYR A 597 9.87 2.10 37.63
CA TYR A 597 10.45 1.33 38.72
C TYR A 597 9.46 1.18 39.88
N THR A 598 9.35 -0.03 40.44
CA THR A 598 8.44 -0.33 41.56
C THR A 598 9.11 -1.24 42.60
N GLY A 599 8.45 -1.45 43.75
CA GLY A 599 8.99 -2.32 44.82
C GLY A 599 10.16 -1.70 45.59
N GLY A 600 10.38 -0.39 45.49
CA GLY A 600 11.48 0.31 46.14
C GLY A 600 12.72 0.49 45.27
N TYR A 601 12.68 0.08 44.00
CA TYR A 601 13.69 0.49 43.03
C TYR A 601 13.49 1.93 42.56
N GLY A 602 14.62 2.58 42.26
CA GLY A 602 14.68 3.91 41.65
C GLY A 602 15.92 4.01 40.76
N LEU A 603 16.05 5.14 40.05
CA LEU A 603 17.12 5.35 39.08
C LEU A 603 18.54 5.30 39.68
N GLU A 604 18.67 5.62 40.97
CA GLU A 604 19.95 5.63 41.70
C GLU A 604 20.29 4.29 42.37
N ASP A 605 19.41 3.29 42.30
CA ASP A 605 19.67 1.99 42.93
C ASP A 605 20.84 1.27 42.21
N PRO A 606 21.85 0.76 42.95
CA PRO A 606 23.00 0.08 42.34
C PRO A 606 22.62 -1.07 41.41
N THR A 607 21.57 -1.83 41.74
CA THR A 607 21.08 -2.93 40.89
C THR A 607 20.49 -2.40 39.58
N ILE A 608 19.80 -1.26 39.60
CA ILE A 608 19.22 -0.65 38.40
C ILE A 608 20.31 -0.04 37.51
N ILE A 609 21.32 0.60 38.11
CA ILE A 609 22.48 1.10 37.37
C ILE A 609 23.22 -0.06 36.69
N ALA A 610 23.51 -1.13 37.43
CA ALA A 610 24.12 -2.35 36.90
C ALA A 610 23.27 -2.98 35.79
N PHE A 611 21.94 -3.04 35.96
CA PHE A 611 21.04 -3.55 34.93
C PHE A 611 21.20 -2.79 33.62
N TRP A 612 21.17 -1.45 33.64
CA TRP A 612 21.33 -0.67 32.42
C TRP A 612 22.73 -0.75 31.81
N ASN A 613 23.79 -0.88 32.61
CA ASN A 613 25.13 -1.14 32.11
C ASN A 613 25.18 -2.48 31.35
N VAL A 614 24.61 -3.53 31.94
CA VAL A 614 24.51 -4.87 31.35
C VAL A 614 23.72 -4.82 30.05
N VAL A 615 22.53 -4.21 30.03
CA VAL A 615 21.69 -4.11 28.81
C VAL A 615 22.37 -3.28 27.71
N THR A 616 23.13 -2.24 28.08
CA THR A 616 23.93 -1.46 27.13
C THR A 616 25.03 -2.33 26.51
N SER A 617 25.62 -3.24 27.28
CA SER A 617 26.66 -4.18 26.81
C SER A 617 26.14 -5.35 25.97
N PHE A 618 24.82 -5.59 25.95
CA PHE A 618 24.21 -6.66 25.17
C PHE A 618 24.37 -6.45 23.67
N SER A 619 24.51 -7.57 22.94
CA SER A 619 24.30 -7.64 21.50
C SER A 619 22.84 -7.35 21.12
N ASP A 620 22.58 -7.03 19.86
CA ASP A 620 21.21 -6.75 19.40
C ASP A 620 20.28 -7.95 19.56
N GLU A 621 20.81 -9.18 19.43
CA GLU A 621 20.09 -10.42 19.70
C GLU A 621 19.72 -10.55 21.19
N GLU A 622 20.68 -10.35 22.10
CA GLU A 622 20.42 -10.40 23.55
C GLU A 622 19.42 -9.32 23.99
N ARG A 623 19.48 -8.11 23.41
CA ARG A 623 18.48 -7.05 23.66
C ARG A 623 17.10 -7.49 23.18
N SER A 624 17.01 -8.06 21.99
CA SER A 624 15.74 -8.56 21.43
C SER A 624 15.15 -9.68 22.28
N GLN A 625 15.98 -10.57 22.80
CA GLN A 625 15.59 -11.63 23.73
C GLN A 625 15.08 -11.06 25.06
N LEU A 626 15.72 -10.02 25.61
CA LEU A 626 15.24 -9.34 26.81
C LEU A 626 13.87 -8.69 26.61
N ILE A 627 13.67 -7.96 25.51
CA ILE A 627 12.35 -7.35 25.23
C ILE A 627 11.30 -8.44 25.03
N LYS A 628 11.65 -9.54 24.37
CA LYS A 628 10.74 -10.69 24.21
C LYS A 628 10.41 -11.34 25.53
N PHE A 629 11.39 -11.50 26.42
CA PHE A 629 11.19 -12.06 27.74
C PHE A 629 10.21 -11.24 28.58
N VAL A 630 10.28 -9.91 28.52
CA VAL A 630 9.44 -9.02 29.33
C VAL A 630 8.11 -8.66 28.67
N THR A 631 8.05 -8.59 27.34
CA THR A 631 6.90 -8.03 26.59
C THR A 631 6.26 -9.00 25.59
N SER A 632 6.81 -10.21 25.44
CA SER A 632 6.49 -11.20 24.40
C SER A 632 6.86 -10.79 22.96
N HIS A 633 7.49 -9.63 22.75
CA HIS A 633 7.89 -9.14 21.42
C HIS A 633 9.41 -8.99 21.32
N SER A 634 10.02 -9.43 20.21
CA SER A 634 11.46 -9.26 19.97
C SER A 634 11.83 -7.89 19.42
N ARG A 635 10.86 -7.11 18.91
CA ARG A 635 11.09 -5.83 18.23
C ARG A 635 10.48 -4.66 19.01
N PRO A 636 11.07 -3.46 18.95
CA PRO A 636 10.54 -2.29 19.63
C PRO A 636 9.21 -1.82 19.01
N PRO A 637 8.33 -1.16 19.80
CA PRO A 637 7.13 -0.52 19.24
C PRO A 637 7.50 0.53 18.19
N LEU A 638 6.70 0.66 17.13
CA LEU A 638 7.01 1.53 15.98
C LEU A 638 7.22 3.00 16.34
N LEU A 639 6.46 3.50 17.32
CA LEU A 639 6.49 4.89 17.77
C LEU A 639 7.34 5.09 19.05
N GLY A 640 8.17 4.10 19.41
CA GLY A 640 9.03 4.11 20.59
C GLY A 640 8.37 3.50 21.83
N PHE A 641 9.15 3.27 22.88
CA PHE A 641 8.70 2.59 24.11
C PHE A 641 7.69 3.40 24.93
N LYS A 642 7.51 4.70 24.64
CA LYS A 642 6.44 5.52 25.20
C LYS A 642 5.03 4.97 24.91
N GLU A 643 4.86 4.29 23.78
CA GLU A 643 3.57 3.71 23.37
C GLU A 643 3.34 2.31 23.95
N LEU A 644 4.31 1.76 24.67
CA LEU A 644 4.17 0.45 25.29
C LEU A 644 3.17 0.54 26.45
N HIS A 645 2.05 -0.17 26.33
CA HIS A 645 0.98 -0.21 27.34
C HIS A 645 0.66 -1.66 27.76
N PRO A 646 0.80 -1.99 29.06
CA PRO A 646 1.39 -1.18 30.15
C PRO A 646 2.87 -0.80 29.90
N LYS A 647 3.39 0.23 30.57
CA LYS A 647 4.82 0.61 30.41
C LYS A 647 5.75 -0.52 30.85
N PHE A 648 6.96 -0.57 30.27
CA PHE A 648 8.00 -1.46 30.74
C PHE A 648 8.28 -1.17 32.22
N CYS A 649 8.20 -2.19 33.07
CA CYS A 649 8.31 -2.03 34.51
C CYS A 649 9.41 -2.94 35.08
N ILE A 650 10.23 -2.41 35.99
CA ILE A 650 11.17 -3.20 36.78
C ILE A 650 10.72 -3.15 38.24
N GLN A 651 10.36 -4.30 38.80
CA GLN A 651 9.96 -4.44 40.20
C GLN A 651 11.03 -5.17 41.00
N LYS A 652 11.33 -4.65 42.20
CA LYS A 652 12.17 -5.34 43.16
C LYS A 652 11.51 -6.61 43.66
N ALA A 653 12.12 -7.74 43.37
CA ALA A 653 11.76 -9.06 43.89
C ALA A 653 12.44 -9.33 45.24
N ALA A 654 11.83 -10.20 46.05
CA ALA A 654 12.40 -10.60 47.33
C ALA A 654 13.58 -11.58 47.16
N GLY A 655 14.60 -11.43 48.01
CA GLY A 655 15.83 -12.24 47.99
C GLY A 655 16.98 -11.56 47.24
N ASN A 656 18.16 -12.17 47.30
CA ASN A 656 19.37 -11.74 46.58
C ASN A 656 19.71 -12.75 45.50
N ASP A 657 20.26 -12.26 44.39
CA ASP A 657 20.77 -13.05 43.27
C ASP A 657 19.80 -14.15 42.77
N ARG A 658 18.48 -13.91 42.77
CA ARG A 658 17.52 -14.85 42.19
C ARG A 658 17.46 -14.68 40.68
N LEU A 659 17.06 -15.72 39.96
CA LEU A 659 16.83 -15.61 38.52
C LEU A 659 15.75 -14.57 38.24
N PRO A 660 15.97 -13.65 37.29
CA PRO A 660 14.92 -12.73 36.85
C PRO A 660 13.71 -13.51 36.34
N THR A 661 12.52 -13.01 36.65
CA THR A 661 11.24 -13.55 36.15
C THR A 661 10.46 -12.42 35.50
N ALA A 662 9.53 -12.75 34.59
CA ALA A 662 8.73 -11.76 33.89
C ALA A 662 7.23 -12.01 34.06
N SER A 663 6.46 -10.94 33.93
CA SER A 663 5.00 -10.99 33.80
C SER A 663 4.62 -10.16 32.59
N THR A 664 4.57 -10.82 31.43
CA THR A 664 4.43 -10.17 30.11
C THR A 664 3.10 -9.44 29.95
N CYS A 665 2.05 -9.84 30.68
CA CYS A 665 0.78 -9.10 30.75
C CYS A 665 0.93 -7.66 31.25
N MET A 666 1.91 -7.43 32.13
CA MET A 666 2.19 -6.12 32.74
C MET A 666 3.48 -5.48 32.20
N ASN A 667 4.10 -6.07 31.18
CA ASN A 667 5.45 -5.72 30.72
C ASN A 667 6.44 -5.58 31.89
N LEU A 668 6.35 -6.50 32.85
CA LEU A 668 7.00 -6.41 34.15
C LEU A 668 8.18 -7.39 34.26
N LEU A 669 9.36 -6.87 34.54
CA LEU A 669 10.55 -7.60 34.94
C LEU A 669 10.68 -7.59 36.47
N LYS A 670 10.63 -8.77 37.09
CA LYS A 670 10.89 -8.96 38.52
C LYS A 670 12.37 -9.25 38.70
N LEU A 671 13.09 -8.32 39.33
CA LEU A 671 14.53 -8.36 39.51
C LEU A 671 14.88 -8.32 41.00
N SER A 672 15.66 -9.29 41.50
CA SER A 672 16.17 -9.27 42.88
C SER A 672 17.33 -8.31 43.03
N THR A 673 17.76 -8.01 44.26
CA THR A 673 19.01 -7.27 44.49
C THR A 673 20.23 -8.08 44.06
N PHE A 674 21.15 -7.42 43.36
CA PHE A 674 22.43 -7.96 42.92
C PHE A 674 23.55 -7.04 43.40
N GLU A 675 24.57 -7.62 44.03
CA GLU A 675 25.76 -6.88 44.46
C GLU A 675 26.85 -6.85 43.37
N ASN A 676 26.86 -7.83 42.47
CA ASN A 676 27.85 -7.97 41.41
C ASN A 676 27.18 -7.90 40.02
N GLU A 677 27.65 -6.97 39.19
CA GLU A 677 27.18 -6.76 37.81
C GLU A 677 27.39 -8.00 36.92
N GLU A 678 28.48 -8.76 37.12
CA GLU A 678 28.75 -9.99 36.37
C GLU A 678 27.72 -11.08 36.67
N VAL A 679 27.34 -11.22 37.94
CA VAL A 679 26.32 -12.18 38.38
C VAL A 679 24.94 -11.79 37.84
N LEU A 680 24.63 -10.49 37.83
CA LEU A 680 23.42 -9.98 37.19
C LEU A 680 23.40 -10.33 35.70
N ARG A 681 24.52 -10.09 34.98
CA ARG A 681 24.64 -10.41 33.54
C ARG A 681 24.41 -11.89 33.26
N GLU A 682 25.10 -12.76 34.00
CA GLU A 682 24.99 -14.21 33.82
C GLU A 682 23.56 -14.70 34.03
N LYS A 683 22.90 -14.27 35.13
CA LYS A 683 21.54 -14.70 35.44
C LYS A 683 20.48 -14.10 34.52
N LEU A 684 20.68 -12.87 34.06
CA LEU A 684 19.79 -12.24 33.09
C LEU A 684 19.84 -12.95 31.74
N ILE A 685 21.03 -13.28 31.25
CA ILE A 685 21.20 -14.03 30.00
C ILE A 685 20.60 -15.42 30.10
N TYR A 686 20.87 -16.11 31.20
CA TYR A 686 20.26 -17.42 31.45
C TYR A 686 18.73 -17.34 31.39
N ALA A 687 18.13 -16.36 32.06
CA ALA A 687 16.68 -16.20 32.08
C ALA A 687 16.08 -15.92 30.69
N ILE A 688 16.68 -15.01 29.91
CA ILE A 688 16.14 -14.65 28.57
C ILE A 688 16.36 -15.76 27.52
N GLN A 689 17.37 -16.62 27.70
CA GLN A 689 17.68 -17.73 26.78
C GLN A 689 17.00 -19.05 27.14
N ALA A 690 16.54 -19.22 28.38
CA ALA A 690 15.93 -20.46 28.84
C ALA A 690 14.65 -20.85 28.08
N GLY A 691 14.02 -19.91 27.36
CA GLY A 691 12.89 -20.19 26.45
C GLY A 691 11.64 -20.76 27.14
N THR A 692 11.60 -20.74 28.47
CA THR A 692 10.47 -21.19 29.27
C THR A 692 9.43 -20.07 29.28
N GLY A 693 8.20 -20.37 28.84
CA GLY A 693 7.08 -19.43 28.83
C GLY A 693 6.59 -19.07 30.25
N PHE A 694 5.28 -18.91 30.42
CA PHE A 694 4.65 -18.60 31.73
C PHE A 694 4.89 -19.65 32.84
N GLU A 695 5.65 -20.71 32.62
CA GLU A 695 5.92 -21.78 33.58
C GLU A 695 6.73 -21.34 34.81
N LEU A 696 7.37 -20.17 34.79
CA LEU A 696 8.23 -19.66 35.87
C LEU A 696 7.63 -18.48 36.67
N SER A 697 6.41 -18.04 36.37
CA SER A 697 5.82 -16.82 36.96
C SER A 697 5.17 -16.98 38.33
#